data_AF-F9WSU0-F1
#
_entry.id   AF-F9WSU0-F1
#
_cell.length_a   1.000
_cell.length_b   1.000
_cell.length_c   1.000
_cell.angle_alpha   90.00
_cell.angle_beta   90.00
_cell.angle_gamma   90.00
#
_symmetry.space_group_name_H-M   'P 1'
#
loop_
_entity.id
_entity.type
_entity.pdbx_description
1 polymer ?
#
loop_
_entity_poly.entity_id
_entity_poly.type
_entity_poly.pdbx_seq_one_letter_code
_entity_poly.pdbx_strand_id
1 'polypeptide(L)'
;MEDAVRVIERVNASIIAAGKAEDAAKNSEKTATNGFSFISLVVRGILRINDPSFNTFEGTREMVEKICIDGGKCHEAYNVSNTLGTYAARLNRVVNLTEWKDNMLALLNSTYYKIQLNTSTCQWTFGGNEKKANLESAVRSDVDQPVISVQHFNVAHAAVLKAQEGVQNVTNGAETVRGPVVASLKRNGAALCDMLARRASLWERISASGKQLNEERKGVSGAVGTVQKVQSSVIATKRLLEDVRRHVTAVLPDCTMSDARTTVEKSIISATKRVSMDDAGVRSVLKWLGEANSSTIMTEQAITKGSKTLERLSKQLGTRLSEFQLNSAASVDECKERFEALSSSMSVGALGHAVKLDAGALFVINGSLQELEKQTADIREAVVGISRKTGESLNSAASSVRCEHEALSVAGVVFSEILKSLLSILCVTVTELHELNGNFTFLVGRSANLKTNVTVERARAVALLKGAGDASDTPQYVEEGFVVAARRATLLDIFIRRAGAQLKRILVEFSAQAPLKVKSNTFKVHAIVKDHVTRISRAVSNPFYSNVCDQNTITELVLSLKANSDDILLLNNVDVITELRQFVKNIGGRVTRAQQLVERVLVAAAEAEVALDEAMRGAREASASRRCTPLYRQLWGQVGRAW
;
A
#
# COMPACT_ATOMS: atom_id res chain seq x y z
N MET A 1 2.04 -2.55 50.33
CA MET A 1 1.30 -1.27 50.28
C MET A 1 0.33 -1.14 51.45
N GLU A 2 -0.42 -2.18 51.83
CA GLU A 2 -1.25 -2.17 53.05
C GLU A 2 -0.48 -1.73 54.30
N ASP A 3 0.74 -2.22 54.49
CA ASP A 3 1.56 -1.82 55.64
C ASP A 3 1.90 -0.32 55.64
N ALA A 4 2.08 0.28 54.46
CA ALA A 4 2.35 1.72 54.35
C ALA A 4 1.11 2.56 54.70
N VAL A 5 -0.08 2.14 54.26
CA VAL A 5 -1.35 2.78 54.62
C VAL A 5 -1.57 2.70 56.12
N ARG A 6 -1.40 1.50 56.71
CA ARG A 6 -1.52 1.31 58.17
C ARG A 6 -0.51 2.14 58.95
N VAL A 7 0.73 2.29 58.45
CA VAL A 7 1.75 3.15 59.08
C VAL A 7 1.31 4.62 59.03
N ILE A 8 0.82 5.12 57.89
CA ILE A 8 0.33 6.51 57.77
C ILE A 8 -0.87 6.77 58.69
N GLU A 9 -1.82 5.85 58.76
CA GLU A 9 -2.97 5.95 59.68
C GLU A 9 -2.52 5.96 61.14
N ARG A 10 -1.55 5.10 61.50
CA ARG A 10 -0.97 5.05 62.85
C ARG A 10 -0.18 6.32 63.21
N VAL A 11 0.50 6.94 62.25
CA VAL A 11 1.15 8.26 62.42
C VAL A 11 0.10 9.31 62.78
N ASN A 12 -0.96 9.44 61.99
CA ASN A 12 -2.02 10.43 62.24
C ASN A 12 -2.71 10.20 63.59
N ALA A 13 -3.01 8.95 63.92
CA ALA A 13 -3.58 8.61 65.22
C ALA A 13 -2.63 8.96 66.38
N SER A 14 -1.32 8.72 66.22
CA SER A 14 -0.31 9.06 67.23
C SER A 14 -0.14 10.57 67.38
N ILE A 15 -0.21 11.35 66.31
CA ILE A 15 -0.18 12.82 66.36
C ILE A 15 -1.38 13.36 67.17
N ILE A 16 -2.58 12.85 66.91
CA ILE A 16 -3.79 13.22 67.65
C ILE A 16 -3.66 12.83 69.13
N ALA A 17 -3.13 11.64 69.42
CA ALA A 17 -2.92 11.17 70.79
C ALA A 17 -1.87 12.00 71.53
N ALA A 18 -0.77 12.38 70.87
CA ALA A 18 0.26 13.25 71.42
C ALA A 18 -0.28 14.65 71.75
N GLY A 19 -1.07 15.24 70.85
CA GLY A 19 -1.73 16.54 71.12
C GLY A 19 -2.67 16.49 72.33
N LYS A 20 -3.45 15.41 72.47
CA LYS A 20 -4.31 15.21 73.66
C LYS A 20 -3.49 15.03 74.95
N ALA A 21 -2.35 14.34 74.87
CA ALA A 21 -1.45 14.15 76.01
C ALA A 21 -0.77 15.46 76.42
N GLU A 22 -0.39 16.30 75.45
CA GLU A 22 0.15 17.64 75.68
C GLU A 22 -0.88 18.55 76.37
N ASP A 23 -2.13 18.56 75.91
CA ASP A 23 -3.22 19.33 76.54
C ASP A 23 -3.50 18.85 77.97
N ALA A 24 -3.47 17.54 78.19
CA ALA A 24 -3.62 16.95 79.52
C ALA A 24 -2.46 17.33 80.46
N ALA A 25 -1.22 17.35 79.95
CA ALA A 25 -0.05 17.77 80.70
C ALA A 25 -0.13 19.26 81.09
N LYS A 26 -0.51 20.14 80.16
CA LYS A 26 -0.72 21.58 80.43
C LYS A 26 -1.81 21.82 81.48
N ASN A 27 -2.92 21.08 81.41
CA ASN A 27 -3.97 21.17 82.43
C ASN A 27 -3.52 20.65 83.80
N SER A 28 -2.69 19.60 83.83
CA SER A 28 -2.13 19.07 85.06
C SER A 28 -1.14 20.05 85.72
N GLU A 29 -0.28 20.71 84.94
CA GLU A 29 0.64 21.75 85.41
C GLU A 29 -0.12 22.92 86.05
N LYS A 30 -1.20 23.37 85.39
CA LYS A 30 -2.10 24.40 85.91
C LYS A 30 -2.75 24.00 87.24
N THR A 31 -3.15 22.73 87.36
CA THR A 31 -3.80 22.19 88.58
C THR A 31 -2.82 22.08 89.74
N ALA A 32 -1.59 21.62 89.48
CA ALA A 32 -0.52 21.57 90.47
C ALA A 32 -0.14 22.97 90.98
N THR A 33 -0.06 23.96 90.09
CA THR A 33 0.22 25.35 90.43
C THR A 33 -0.88 25.95 91.33
N ASN A 34 -2.15 25.64 91.04
CA ASN A 34 -3.27 26.07 91.88
C ASN A 34 -3.26 25.40 93.27
N GLY A 35 -2.88 24.13 93.36
CA GLY A 35 -2.78 23.40 94.63
C GLY A 35 -1.78 24.04 95.62
N PHE A 36 -0.63 24.50 95.13
CA PHE A 36 0.35 25.22 95.96
C PHE A 36 -0.17 26.56 96.50
N SER A 37 -1.07 27.23 95.77
CA SER A 37 -1.71 28.47 96.23
C SER A 37 -2.69 28.25 97.40
N PHE A 38 -3.23 27.04 97.59
CA PHE A 38 -4.16 26.72 98.68
C PHE A 38 -3.45 26.49 100.02
N ILE A 39 -2.25 25.90 100.01
CA ILE A 39 -1.38 25.76 101.20
C ILE A 39 -1.10 27.14 101.83
N SER A 40 -0.97 28.17 100.99
CA SER A 40 -0.76 29.56 101.43
C SER A 40 -2.03 30.19 102.05
N LEU A 41 -3.22 29.74 101.65
CA LEU A 41 -4.51 30.21 102.20
C LEU A 41 -4.81 29.63 103.60
N VAL A 42 -4.37 28.41 103.89
CA VAL A 42 -4.57 27.78 105.21
C VAL A 42 -3.79 28.47 106.32
N VAL A 43 -2.57 28.90 106.04
CA VAL A 43 -1.75 29.69 106.97
C VAL A 43 -2.42 31.02 107.27
N ARG A 44 -2.99 31.66 106.23
CA ARG A 44 -3.76 32.90 106.34
C ARG A 44 -5.01 32.72 107.23
N GLY A 45 -5.68 31.56 107.12
CA GLY A 45 -6.83 31.18 107.95
C GLY A 45 -6.46 30.89 109.42
N ILE A 46 -5.28 30.31 109.66
CA ILE A 46 -4.79 30.01 111.02
C ILE A 46 -4.37 31.28 111.77
N LEU A 47 -3.84 32.29 111.07
CA LEU A 47 -3.20 33.46 111.70
C LEU A 47 -3.99 34.78 111.59
N ARG A 48 -5.03 34.87 110.74
CA ARG A 48 -5.85 36.09 110.52
C ARG A 48 -5.04 37.36 110.16
N ILE A 49 -3.99 37.23 109.35
CA ILE A 49 -3.18 38.38 108.87
C ILE A 49 -3.43 38.61 107.38
N ASN A 50 -3.50 39.89 106.97
CA ASN A 50 -3.88 40.34 105.63
C ASN A 50 -2.72 40.96 104.83
N ASP A 51 -1.49 40.45 105.02
CA ASP A 51 -0.31 40.91 104.29
C ASP A 51 0.13 39.87 103.23
N PRO A 52 0.12 40.22 101.93
CA PRO A 52 0.45 39.30 100.85
C PRO A 52 1.93 38.89 100.78
N SER A 53 2.84 39.58 101.47
CA SER A 53 4.28 39.21 101.51
C SER A 53 4.55 37.87 102.23
N PHE A 54 3.58 37.35 102.99
CA PHE A 54 3.67 36.09 103.72
C PHE A 54 3.06 34.88 103.00
N ASN A 55 2.59 35.03 101.75
CA ASN A 55 2.05 33.93 100.92
C ASN A 55 3.15 33.06 100.26
N THR A 56 4.34 33.00 100.86
CA THR A 56 5.45 32.16 100.41
C THR A 56 5.76 31.11 101.49
N PHE A 57 6.31 29.97 101.09
CA PHE A 57 6.69 28.89 102.01
C PHE A 57 7.59 29.41 103.15
N GLU A 58 8.53 30.32 102.85
CA GLU A 58 9.42 30.90 103.84
C GLU A 58 8.71 31.89 104.78
N GLY A 59 7.85 32.78 104.27
CA GLY A 59 7.08 33.68 105.12
C GLY A 59 6.11 32.96 106.06
N THR A 60 5.61 31.80 105.63
CA THR A 60 4.78 30.89 106.44
C THR A 60 5.57 30.24 107.59
N ARG A 61 6.78 29.76 107.28
CA ARG A 61 7.66 29.09 108.26
C ARG A 61 8.04 30.02 109.40
N GLU A 62 8.42 31.25 109.07
CA GLU A 62 8.90 32.25 110.03
C GLU A 62 7.84 32.69 111.06
N MET A 63 6.54 32.58 110.73
CA MET A 63 5.44 32.93 111.64
C MET A 63 5.03 31.80 112.58
N VAL A 64 5.05 30.53 112.12
CA VAL A 64 4.78 29.37 112.99
C VAL A 64 5.86 29.26 114.08
N GLU A 65 7.10 29.65 113.75
CA GLU A 65 8.22 29.71 114.69
C GLU A 65 8.09 30.83 115.74
N LYS A 66 7.18 31.81 115.57
CA LYS A 66 7.01 32.98 116.45
C LYS A 66 5.93 32.86 117.54
N ILE A 67 5.31 31.70 117.74
CA ILE A 67 4.36 31.49 118.84
C ILE A 67 5.10 31.51 120.19
N CYS A 68 5.19 32.67 120.83
CA CYS A 68 5.80 32.85 122.15
C CYS A 68 4.75 32.66 123.26
N ILE A 69 5.09 31.88 124.29
CA ILE A 69 4.33 31.79 125.54
C ILE A 69 4.85 32.90 126.46
N ASP A 70 4.00 33.87 126.82
CA ASP A 70 4.38 34.93 127.76
C ASP A 70 4.66 34.33 129.14
N GLY A 71 5.83 34.66 129.67
CA GLY A 71 6.41 34.03 130.86
C GLY A 71 5.59 34.28 132.11
N GLY A 72 5.15 33.20 132.77
CA GLY A 72 4.74 33.28 134.16
C GLY A 72 4.03 32.08 134.77
N LYS A 73 3.29 31.23 134.03
CA LYS A 73 2.40 30.23 134.67
C LYS A 73 2.16 28.86 133.99
N CYS A 74 2.88 28.44 132.94
CA CYS A 74 2.90 27.00 132.56
C CYS A 74 4.32 26.46 132.90
N HIS A 75 4.49 25.74 134.01
CA HIS A 75 5.76 25.09 134.38
C HIS A 75 5.75 23.60 133.98
N GLU A 76 6.92 23.16 133.52
CA GLU A 76 7.22 21.97 132.70
C GLU A 76 6.80 22.03 131.22
N ALA A 77 7.82 21.90 130.37
CA ALA A 77 7.82 22.19 128.95
C ALA A 77 6.99 21.21 128.12
N TYR A 78 5.81 21.64 127.67
CA TYR A 78 5.14 21.07 126.51
C TYR A 78 5.28 22.03 125.33
N ASN A 79 6.43 21.94 124.63
CA ASN A 79 6.71 22.74 123.44
C ASN A 79 5.98 22.16 122.21
N VAL A 80 4.65 22.21 122.27
CA VAL A 80 3.73 21.73 121.23
C VAL A 80 4.00 22.39 119.88
N SER A 81 4.32 23.69 119.90
CA SER A 81 4.63 24.46 118.69
C SER A 81 5.90 23.96 118.01
N ASN A 82 6.94 23.61 118.78
CA ASN A 82 8.17 23.07 118.22
C ASN A 82 7.99 21.62 117.72
N THR A 83 7.20 20.78 118.39
CA THR A 83 6.93 19.41 117.93
C THR A 83 6.10 19.40 116.64
N LEU A 84 5.04 20.21 116.56
CA LEU A 84 4.24 20.37 115.34
C LEU A 84 5.03 21.06 114.22
N GLY A 85 5.82 22.10 114.54
CA GLY A 85 6.70 22.78 113.58
C GLY A 85 7.82 21.89 113.03
N THR A 86 8.46 21.08 113.88
CA THR A 86 9.50 20.12 113.46
C THR A 86 8.92 19.00 112.60
N TYR A 87 7.73 18.49 112.95
CA TYR A 87 7.03 17.50 112.12
C TYR A 87 6.53 18.11 110.80
N ALA A 88 6.08 19.37 110.84
CA ALA A 88 5.66 20.09 109.65
C ALA A 88 6.83 20.40 108.70
N ALA A 89 8.00 20.76 109.23
CA ALA A 89 9.22 20.98 108.46
C ALA A 89 9.72 19.71 107.75
N ARG A 90 9.27 18.52 108.17
CA ARG A 90 9.55 17.27 107.45
C ARG A 90 8.77 17.13 106.14
N LEU A 91 7.72 17.92 105.91
CA LEU A 91 6.88 17.87 104.70
C LEU A 91 7.72 17.91 103.41
N ASN A 92 8.74 18.77 103.35
CA ASN A 92 9.64 18.89 102.20
C ASN A 92 10.57 17.68 101.98
N ARG A 93 10.54 16.66 102.86
CA ARG A 93 11.40 15.47 102.83
C ARG A 93 10.63 14.15 102.85
N VAL A 94 9.29 14.17 102.85
CA VAL A 94 8.49 12.92 102.91
C VAL A 94 8.16 12.42 101.50
N VAL A 95 8.40 11.13 101.27
CA VAL A 95 8.10 10.44 100.00
C VAL A 95 6.61 10.11 99.86
N ASN A 96 5.91 9.96 100.99
CA ASN A 96 4.49 9.63 101.06
C ASN A 96 3.72 10.72 101.81
N LEU A 97 3.09 11.63 101.05
CA LEU A 97 2.30 12.74 101.57
C LEU A 97 1.08 12.27 102.38
N THR A 98 0.47 11.13 102.03
CA THR A 98 -0.65 10.54 102.77
C THR A 98 -0.21 10.08 104.17
N GLU A 99 0.96 9.46 104.27
CA GLU A 99 1.54 9.05 105.55
C GLU A 99 1.91 10.26 106.42
N TRP A 100 2.45 11.34 105.82
CA TRP A 100 2.68 12.58 106.55
C TRP A 100 1.36 13.20 107.04
N LYS A 101 0.31 13.23 106.19
CA LYS A 101 -1.02 13.73 106.53
C LYS A 101 -1.60 13.00 107.74
N ASP A 102 -1.62 11.67 107.68
CA ASP A 102 -2.22 10.83 108.71
C ASP A 102 -1.46 10.97 110.03
N ASN A 103 -0.13 11.04 109.96
CA ASN A 103 0.70 11.27 111.15
C ASN A 103 0.58 12.70 111.70
N MET A 104 0.47 13.72 110.85
CA MET A 104 0.29 15.11 111.28
C MET A 104 -1.09 15.30 111.91
N LEU A 105 -2.13 14.69 111.34
CA LEU A 105 -3.48 14.64 111.93
C LEU A 105 -3.47 13.86 113.25
N ALA A 106 -2.77 12.72 113.33
CA ALA A 106 -2.62 11.97 114.57
C ALA A 106 -1.86 12.77 115.65
N LEU A 107 -0.83 13.53 115.24
CA LEU A 107 -0.05 14.40 116.12
C LEU A 107 -0.88 15.59 116.61
N LEU A 108 -1.67 16.22 115.74
CA LEU A 108 -2.66 17.26 116.07
C LEU A 108 -3.72 16.74 117.05
N ASN A 109 -4.25 15.55 116.79
CA ASN A 109 -5.29 14.95 117.58
C ASN A 109 -4.75 14.52 118.97
N SER A 110 -3.56 13.90 119.02
CA SER A 110 -2.84 13.57 120.27
C SER A 110 -2.53 14.82 121.10
N THR A 111 -2.08 15.89 120.45
CA THR A 111 -1.79 17.18 121.06
C THR A 111 -3.06 17.82 121.65
N TYR A 112 -4.17 17.80 120.90
CA TYR A 112 -5.46 18.30 121.34
C TYR A 112 -5.96 17.59 122.61
N TYR A 113 -5.91 16.26 122.64
CA TYR A 113 -6.34 15.47 123.80
C TYR A 113 -5.45 15.72 125.03
N LYS A 114 -4.13 15.88 124.85
CA LYS A 114 -3.21 16.19 125.95
C LYS A 114 -3.42 17.57 126.57
N ILE A 115 -3.82 18.56 125.77
CA ILE A 115 -4.13 19.92 126.25
C ILE A 115 -5.50 19.98 126.94
N GLN A 116 -6.51 19.22 126.46
CA GLN A 116 -7.84 19.18 127.08
C GLN A 116 -7.88 18.48 128.45
N LEU A 117 -7.02 17.49 128.70
CA LEU A 117 -6.96 16.75 129.97
C LEU A 117 -6.30 17.53 131.12
N ASN A 118 -5.65 18.67 130.83
CA ASN A 118 -5.01 19.52 131.84
C ASN A 118 -5.87 20.78 132.08
N THR A 119 -6.92 20.65 132.89
CA THR A 119 -8.00 21.62 133.05
C THR A 119 -7.63 22.90 133.81
N SER A 120 -6.39 23.07 134.29
CA SER A 120 -6.07 24.19 135.18
C SER A 120 -4.98 25.16 134.72
N THR A 121 -4.40 25.06 133.51
CA THR A 121 -3.29 25.98 133.17
C THR A 121 -3.09 26.43 131.71
N CYS A 122 -3.57 25.75 130.66
CA CYS A 122 -3.30 26.20 129.27
C CYS A 122 -4.52 26.05 128.30
N GLN A 123 -5.75 26.26 128.78
CA GLN A 123 -7.02 25.98 128.06
C GLN A 123 -7.38 26.95 126.90
N TRP A 124 -6.74 28.13 126.82
CA TRP A 124 -7.13 29.18 125.86
C TRP A 124 -6.61 28.97 124.42
N THR A 125 -5.60 28.12 124.19
CA THR A 125 -4.98 27.95 122.87
C THR A 125 -5.90 27.22 121.86
N PHE A 126 -6.81 26.36 122.34
CA PHE A 126 -7.82 25.64 121.54
C PHE A 126 -9.24 25.82 122.10
N GLY A 127 -9.64 27.05 122.45
CA GLY A 127 -10.92 27.38 123.07
C GLY A 127 -12.20 27.18 122.22
N GLY A 128 -12.22 26.22 121.28
CA GLY A 128 -13.42 25.82 120.54
C GLY A 128 -13.15 24.66 119.57
N ASN A 129 -14.05 23.66 119.54
CA ASN A 129 -14.01 22.50 118.63
C ASN A 129 -13.87 22.90 117.15
N GLU A 130 -14.35 24.10 116.79
CA GLU A 130 -14.31 24.66 115.43
C GLU A 130 -12.88 24.92 114.91
N LYS A 131 -11.94 25.33 115.78
CA LYS A 131 -10.52 25.53 115.41
C LYS A 131 -9.81 24.22 115.07
N LYS A 132 -10.07 23.15 115.83
CA LYS A 132 -9.54 21.81 115.56
C LYS A 132 -10.13 21.27 114.25
N ALA A 133 -11.45 21.37 114.08
CA ALA A 133 -12.12 20.93 112.87
C ALA A 133 -11.61 21.69 111.63
N ASN A 134 -11.35 22.99 111.74
CA ASN A 134 -10.76 23.79 110.66
C ASN A 134 -9.30 23.40 110.36
N LEU A 135 -8.48 23.10 111.38
CA LEU A 135 -7.12 22.60 111.15
C LEU A 135 -7.09 21.18 110.56
N GLU A 136 -7.94 20.28 111.06
CA GLU A 136 -8.06 18.91 110.52
C GLU A 136 -8.61 18.92 109.10
N SER A 137 -9.58 19.80 108.80
CA SER A 137 -10.12 20.00 107.46
C SER A 137 -9.09 20.62 106.52
N ALA A 138 -8.33 21.61 106.99
CA ALA A 138 -7.24 22.23 106.23
C ALA A 138 -6.13 21.24 105.91
N VAL A 139 -5.64 20.47 106.89
CA VAL A 139 -4.60 19.45 106.66
C VAL A 139 -5.11 18.32 105.76
N ARG A 140 -6.40 17.95 105.82
CA ARG A 140 -6.99 16.99 104.88
C ARG A 140 -7.09 17.55 103.46
N SER A 141 -7.72 18.71 103.30
CA SER A 141 -7.93 19.38 102.01
C SER A 141 -6.61 19.73 101.31
N ASP A 142 -5.61 20.17 102.06
CA ASP A 142 -4.35 20.69 101.52
C ASP A 142 -3.29 19.64 101.25
N VAL A 143 -3.40 18.43 101.81
CA VAL A 143 -2.52 17.31 101.43
C VAL A 143 -3.18 16.44 100.36
N ASP A 144 -4.51 16.31 100.38
CA ASP A 144 -5.23 15.57 99.34
C ASP A 144 -5.08 16.25 97.97
N GLN A 145 -5.06 17.58 97.88
CA GLN A 145 -4.92 18.29 96.60
C GLN A 145 -3.54 18.16 95.92
N PRO A 146 -2.40 18.29 96.62
CA PRO A 146 -1.09 17.97 96.07
C PRO A 146 -0.94 16.48 95.72
N VAL A 147 -1.51 15.57 96.53
CA VAL A 147 -1.54 14.13 96.20
C VAL A 147 -2.32 13.86 94.92
N ILE A 148 -3.51 14.46 94.79
CA ILE A 148 -4.33 14.42 93.57
C ILE A 148 -3.57 15.04 92.38
N SER A 149 -2.87 16.16 92.58
CA SER A 149 -2.09 16.82 91.53
C SER A 149 -0.89 15.99 91.07
N VAL A 150 -0.19 15.30 91.98
CA VAL A 150 0.91 14.37 91.65
C VAL A 150 0.37 13.11 90.96
N GLN A 151 -0.81 12.61 91.36
CA GLN A 151 -1.47 11.50 90.65
C GLN A 151 -1.87 11.89 89.23
N HIS A 152 -2.46 13.07 89.03
CA HIS A 152 -2.78 13.60 87.70
C HIS A 152 -1.51 13.80 86.86
N PHE A 153 -0.43 14.33 87.45
CA PHE A 153 0.86 14.48 86.77
C PHE A 153 1.45 13.12 86.38
N ASN A 154 1.42 12.12 87.25
CA ASN A 154 1.94 10.78 86.94
C ASN A 154 1.14 10.10 85.82
N VAL A 155 -0.19 10.25 85.82
CA VAL A 155 -1.06 9.74 84.74
C VAL A 155 -0.77 10.47 83.42
N ALA A 156 -0.61 11.80 83.46
CA ALA A 156 -0.24 12.60 82.29
C ALA A 156 1.17 12.25 81.77
N HIS A 157 2.14 12.10 82.65
CA HIS A 157 3.52 11.72 82.31
C HIS A 157 3.58 10.30 81.73
N ALA A 158 2.85 9.33 82.28
CA ALA A 158 2.72 8.00 81.70
C ALA A 158 2.06 8.03 80.31
N ALA A 159 1.07 8.90 80.10
CA ALA A 159 0.45 9.11 78.79
C ALA A 159 1.44 9.73 77.78
N VAL A 160 2.27 10.69 78.21
CA VAL A 160 3.34 11.28 77.40
C VAL A 160 4.41 10.25 77.04
N LEU A 161 4.89 9.45 78.01
CA LEU A 161 5.87 8.39 77.74
C LEU A 161 5.32 7.34 76.77
N LYS A 162 4.06 6.92 76.95
CA LYS A 162 3.40 5.98 76.03
C LYS A 162 3.19 6.58 74.64
N ALA A 163 2.89 7.87 74.55
CA ALA A 163 2.83 8.59 73.28
C ALA A 163 4.21 8.66 72.62
N GLN A 164 5.28 8.92 73.38
CA GLN A 164 6.65 8.99 72.90
C GLN A 164 7.15 7.62 72.38
N GLU A 165 6.85 6.54 73.11
CA GLU A 165 7.14 5.17 72.71
C GLU A 165 6.35 4.79 71.42
N GLY A 166 5.08 5.22 71.34
CA GLY A 166 4.26 5.10 70.13
C GLY A 166 4.86 5.84 68.94
N VAL A 167 5.29 7.09 69.13
CA VAL A 167 5.96 7.91 68.10
C VAL A 167 7.26 7.25 67.65
N GLN A 168 8.07 6.70 68.58
CA GLN A 168 9.34 6.05 68.24
C GLN A 168 9.12 4.77 67.43
N ASN A 169 8.19 3.90 67.84
CA ASN A 169 7.83 2.69 67.12
C ASN A 169 7.28 2.98 65.72
N VAL A 170 6.47 4.04 65.60
CA VAL A 170 5.94 4.49 64.31
C VAL A 170 7.03 5.08 63.42
N THR A 171 8.00 5.81 63.99
CA THR A 171 9.16 6.37 63.26
C THR A 171 10.02 5.25 62.67
N ASN A 172 10.35 4.23 63.46
CA ASN A 172 11.09 3.05 63.00
C ASN A 172 10.32 2.29 61.91
N GLY A 173 9.00 2.14 62.07
CA GLY A 173 8.13 1.55 61.05
C GLY A 173 8.11 2.37 59.75
N ALA A 174 8.05 3.70 59.84
CA ALA A 174 8.07 4.60 58.70
C ALA A 174 9.41 4.55 57.96
N GLU A 175 10.56 4.51 58.65
CA GLU A 175 11.88 4.34 58.03
C GLU A 175 12.02 3.02 57.28
N THR A 176 11.49 1.94 57.85
CA THR A 176 11.52 0.60 57.23
C THR A 176 10.71 0.56 55.92
N VAL A 177 9.58 1.26 55.88
CA VAL A 177 8.69 1.30 54.71
C VAL A 177 9.14 2.35 53.67
N ARG A 178 9.90 3.36 54.08
CA ARG A 178 10.31 4.50 53.25
C ARG A 178 11.11 4.09 52.01
N GLY A 179 12.17 3.31 52.18
CA GLY A 179 13.04 2.89 51.06
C GLY A 179 12.28 2.19 49.93
N PRO A 180 11.52 1.13 50.23
CA PRO A 180 10.69 0.42 49.24
C PRO A 180 9.63 1.31 48.57
N VAL A 181 8.96 2.19 49.31
CA VAL A 181 7.92 3.08 48.75
C VAL A 181 8.52 4.10 47.78
N VAL A 182 9.65 4.72 48.13
CA VAL A 182 10.36 5.66 47.24
C VAL A 182 10.88 4.94 46.00
N ALA A 183 11.44 3.74 46.14
CA ALA A 183 11.88 2.94 45.01
C ALA A 183 10.71 2.57 44.07
N SER A 184 9.55 2.22 44.64
CA SER A 184 8.33 1.96 43.88
C SER A 184 7.83 3.21 43.14
N LEU A 185 7.83 4.37 43.80
CA LEU A 185 7.45 5.65 43.18
C LEU A 185 8.36 5.99 42.02
N LYS A 186 9.68 5.87 42.18
CA LYS A 186 10.65 6.13 41.09
C LYS A 186 10.43 5.20 39.91
N ARG A 187 10.33 3.88 40.18
CA ARG A 187 10.16 2.87 39.12
C ARG A 187 8.87 3.06 38.36
N ASN A 188 7.75 3.17 39.07
CA ASN A 188 6.45 3.23 38.44
C ASN A 188 6.15 4.63 37.86
N GLY A 189 6.70 5.69 38.46
CA GLY A 189 6.66 7.05 37.90
C GLY A 189 7.43 7.14 36.57
N ALA A 190 8.63 6.56 36.52
CA ALA A 190 9.37 6.43 35.27
C ALA A 190 8.59 5.63 34.22
N ALA A 191 7.94 4.53 34.61
CA ALA A 191 7.08 3.75 33.71
C ALA A 191 5.88 4.55 33.20
N LEU A 192 5.24 5.38 34.02
CA LEU A 192 4.14 6.25 33.60
C LEU A 192 4.62 7.29 32.57
N CYS A 193 5.76 7.93 32.80
CA CYS A 193 6.32 8.91 31.87
C CYS A 193 6.78 8.25 30.54
N ASP A 194 7.32 7.03 30.59
CA ASP A 194 7.64 6.25 29.38
C ASP A 194 6.38 5.89 28.58
N MET A 195 5.31 5.45 29.25
CA MET A 195 4.02 5.19 28.60
C MET A 195 3.43 6.45 27.94
N LEU A 196 3.61 7.63 28.55
CA LEU A 196 3.23 8.91 27.95
C LEU A 196 4.02 9.17 26.65
N ALA A 197 5.33 8.96 26.67
CA ALA A 197 6.20 9.13 25.51
C ALA A 197 5.82 8.17 24.37
N ARG A 198 5.63 6.89 24.69
CA ARG A 198 5.22 5.86 23.72
C ARG A 198 3.86 6.17 23.11
N ARG A 199 2.88 6.62 23.91
CA ARG A 199 1.58 7.08 23.42
C ARG A 199 1.72 8.22 22.41
N ALA A 200 2.54 9.23 22.70
CA ALA A 200 2.76 10.35 21.80
C ALA A 200 3.36 9.88 20.46
N SER A 201 4.39 9.04 20.50
CA SER A 201 5.00 8.44 19.31
C SER A 201 3.99 7.61 18.49
N LEU A 202 3.13 6.82 19.15
CA LEU A 202 2.09 6.04 18.47
C LEU A 202 1.06 6.93 17.78
N TRP A 203 0.69 8.06 18.39
CA TRP A 203 -0.22 9.03 17.79
C TRP A 203 0.33 9.57 16.47
N GLU A 204 1.60 9.99 16.47
CA GLU A 204 2.28 10.48 15.27
C GLU A 204 2.34 9.40 14.19
N ARG A 205 2.73 8.17 14.55
CA ARG A 205 2.83 7.05 13.61
C ARG A 205 1.49 6.66 12.99
N ILE A 206 0.42 6.57 13.79
CA ILE A 206 -0.93 6.27 13.27
C ILE A 206 -1.43 7.42 12.37
N SER A 207 -1.20 8.67 12.76
CA SER A 207 -1.57 9.84 11.95
C SER A 207 -0.82 9.87 10.62
N ALA A 208 0.50 9.61 10.63
CA ALA A 208 1.33 9.53 9.44
C ALA A 208 0.86 8.41 8.50
N SER A 209 0.60 7.20 9.03
CA SER A 209 0.03 6.10 8.25
C SER A 209 -1.33 6.46 7.66
N GLY A 210 -2.17 7.22 8.37
CA GLY A 210 -3.45 7.71 7.85
C GLY A 210 -3.30 8.69 6.69
N LYS A 211 -2.35 9.62 6.77
CA LYS A 211 -2.04 10.52 5.64
C LYS A 211 -1.53 9.75 4.43
N GLN A 212 -0.58 8.84 4.64
CA GLN A 212 -0.02 8.03 3.56
C GLN A 212 -1.09 7.12 2.94
N LEU A 213 -1.94 6.47 3.74
CA LEU A 213 -3.03 5.65 3.24
C LEU A 213 -3.98 6.44 2.32
N ASN A 214 -4.26 7.71 2.64
CA ASN A 214 -5.11 8.55 1.79
C ASN A 214 -4.46 8.88 0.44
N GLU A 215 -3.14 9.07 0.40
CA GLU A 215 -2.38 9.21 -0.85
C GLU A 215 -2.40 7.91 -1.64
N GLU A 216 -2.13 6.78 -0.99
CA GLU A 216 -2.16 5.46 -1.61
C GLU A 216 -3.54 5.10 -2.15
N ARG A 217 -4.62 5.45 -1.46
CA ARG A 217 -6.00 5.25 -1.94
C ARG A 217 -6.26 5.99 -3.25
N LYS A 218 -5.79 7.24 -3.36
CA LYS A 218 -5.86 8.01 -4.61
C LYS A 218 -4.98 7.37 -5.69
N GLY A 219 -3.79 6.92 -5.32
CA GLY A 219 -2.86 6.19 -6.19
C GLY A 219 -3.47 4.93 -6.78
N VAL A 220 -4.09 4.08 -5.94
CA VAL A 220 -4.82 2.86 -6.37
C VAL A 220 -5.94 3.21 -7.33
N SER A 221 -6.77 4.21 -7.02
CA SER A 221 -7.86 4.63 -7.90
C SER A 221 -7.36 5.14 -9.27
N GLY A 222 -6.30 5.95 -9.27
CA GLY A 222 -5.64 6.41 -10.51
C GLY A 222 -5.02 5.26 -11.30
N ALA A 223 -4.42 4.29 -10.61
CA ALA A 223 -3.87 3.09 -11.23
C ALA A 223 -4.97 2.24 -11.87
N VAL A 224 -6.11 2.03 -11.22
CA VAL A 224 -7.26 1.32 -11.81
C VAL A 224 -7.68 1.98 -13.13
N GLY A 225 -7.86 3.30 -13.14
CA GLY A 225 -8.22 4.01 -14.38
C GLY A 225 -7.18 3.89 -15.49
N THR A 226 -5.89 3.90 -15.13
CA THR A 226 -4.79 3.73 -16.09
C THR A 226 -4.77 2.31 -16.66
N VAL A 227 -4.85 1.29 -15.81
CA VAL A 227 -4.85 -0.12 -16.23
C VAL A 227 -6.10 -0.47 -17.04
N GLN A 228 -7.27 0.11 -16.74
CA GLN A 228 -8.48 -0.07 -17.54
C GLN A 228 -8.33 0.48 -18.97
N LYS A 229 -7.64 1.61 -19.14
CA LYS A 229 -7.32 2.15 -20.47
C LYS A 229 -6.40 1.21 -21.24
N VAL A 230 -5.36 0.69 -20.58
CA VAL A 230 -4.46 -0.32 -21.16
C VAL A 230 -5.23 -1.58 -21.53
N GLN A 231 -6.13 -2.08 -20.67
CA GLN A 231 -6.97 -3.23 -20.99
C GLN A 231 -7.81 -3.01 -22.25
N SER A 232 -8.41 -1.83 -22.38
CA SER A 232 -9.23 -1.47 -23.55
C SER A 232 -8.38 -1.42 -24.82
N SER A 233 -7.16 -0.87 -24.73
CA SER A 233 -6.17 -0.90 -25.80
C SER A 233 -5.80 -2.33 -26.19
N VAL A 234 -5.39 -3.15 -25.23
CA VAL A 234 -4.97 -4.56 -25.45
C VAL A 234 -6.08 -5.37 -26.09
N ILE A 235 -7.33 -5.18 -25.69
CA ILE A 235 -8.49 -5.83 -26.31
C ILE A 235 -8.66 -5.38 -27.78
N ALA A 236 -8.51 -4.09 -28.07
CA ALA A 236 -8.59 -3.57 -29.43
C ALA A 236 -7.45 -4.12 -30.30
N THR A 237 -6.21 -4.08 -29.81
CA THR A 237 -5.02 -4.64 -30.46
C THR A 237 -5.17 -6.13 -30.72
N LYS A 238 -5.67 -6.90 -29.76
CA LYS A 238 -5.95 -8.34 -29.91
C LYS A 238 -6.91 -8.60 -31.08
N ARG A 239 -8.04 -7.88 -31.13
CA ARG A 239 -9.03 -8.02 -32.21
C ARG A 239 -8.44 -7.66 -33.57
N LEU A 240 -7.66 -6.58 -33.64
CA LEU A 240 -6.97 -6.16 -34.85
C LEU A 240 -5.99 -7.24 -35.32
N LEU A 241 -5.16 -7.79 -34.43
CA LEU A 241 -4.21 -8.86 -34.77
C LEU A 241 -4.91 -10.17 -35.17
N GLU A 242 -6.05 -10.50 -34.57
CA GLU A 242 -6.86 -11.64 -34.99
C GLU A 242 -7.45 -11.44 -36.40
N ASP A 243 -7.88 -10.23 -36.72
CA ASP A 243 -8.36 -9.85 -38.05
C ASP A 243 -7.24 -9.92 -39.09
N VAL A 244 -6.07 -9.35 -38.76
CA VAL A 244 -4.86 -9.42 -39.59
C VAL A 244 -4.47 -10.87 -39.84
N ARG A 245 -4.40 -11.69 -38.78
CA ARG A 245 -4.09 -13.13 -38.90
C ARG A 245 -5.04 -13.82 -39.88
N ARG A 246 -6.34 -13.51 -39.84
CA ARG A 246 -7.33 -14.11 -40.76
C ARG A 246 -7.03 -13.76 -42.22
N HIS A 247 -6.76 -12.49 -42.51
CA HIS A 247 -6.43 -12.03 -43.86
C HIS A 247 -5.08 -12.61 -44.34
N VAL A 248 -4.06 -12.60 -43.47
CA VAL A 248 -2.74 -13.18 -43.75
C VAL A 248 -2.87 -14.67 -44.11
N THR A 249 -3.49 -15.47 -43.25
CA THR A 249 -3.67 -16.92 -43.47
C THR A 249 -4.43 -17.21 -44.77
N ALA A 250 -5.40 -16.36 -45.12
CA ALA A 250 -6.12 -16.51 -46.38
C ALA A 250 -5.20 -16.34 -47.60
N VAL A 251 -4.25 -15.38 -47.55
CA VAL A 251 -3.41 -14.97 -48.69
C VAL A 251 -2.14 -15.83 -48.85
N LEU A 252 -1.55 -16.33 -47.77
CA LEU A 252 -0.30 -17.10 -47.79
C LEU A 252 -0.20 -18.22 -48.85
N PRO A 253 -1.27 -18.97 -49.19
CA PRO A 253 -1.24 -19.98 -50.26
C PRO A 253 -0.81 -19.48 -51.63
N ASP A 254 -1.06 -18.21 -51.95
CA ASP A 254 -0.81 -17.65 -53.27
C ASP A 254 0.49 -16.81 -53.33
N CYS A 255 1.23 -16.70 -52.23
CA CYS A 255 2.51 -15.97 -52.21
C CYS A 255 3.67 -16.86 -52.73
N THR A 256 4.60 -16.27 -53.47
CA THR A 256 5.80 -16.95 -54.03
C THR A 256 6.90 -17.23 -53.00
N MET A 257 6.68 -16.85 -51.75
CA MET A 257 7.67 -16.89 -50.66
C MET A 257 7.69 -18.23 -49.90
N SER A 258 8.01 -19.35 -50.54
CA SER A 258 7.96 -20.69 -49.91
C SER A 258 8.57 -20.75 -48.49
N ASP A 259 9.83 -20.32 -48.33
CA ASP A 259 10.54 -20.42 -47.05
C ASP A 259 10.09 -19.34 -46.05
N ALA A 260 9.81 -18.14 -46.55
CA ALA A 260 9.32 -17.02 -45.74
C ALA A 260 7.86 -17.19 -45.29
N ARG A 261 7.05 -18.00 -45.99
CA ARG A 261 5.64 -18.24 -45.66
C ARG A 261 5.45 -18.81 -44.26
N THR A 262 6.23 -19.82 -43.89
CA THR A 262 6.15 -20.42 -42.55
C THR A 262 6.60 -19.45 -41.46
N THR A 263 7.61 -18.61 -41.76
CA THR A 263 8.10 -17.56 -40.86
C THR A 263 7.07 -16.45 -40.67
N VAL A 264 6.43 -15.98 -41.74
CA VAL A 264 5.37 -14.98 -41.70
C VAL A 264 4.18 -15.48 -40.87
N GLU A 265 3.73 -16.72 -41.11
CA GLU A 265 2.64 -17.33 -40.36
C GLU A 265 2.97 -17.49 -38.87
N LYS A 266 4.14 -18.03 -38.55
CA LYS A 266 4.60 -18.14 -37.15
C LYS A 266 4.69 -16.78 -36.47
N SER A 267 5.15 -15.75 -37.18
CA SER A 267 5.30 -14.39 -36.64
C SER A 267 3.96 -13.78 -36.25
N ILE A 268 2.94 -13.87 -37.11
CA ILE A 268 1.61 -13.34 -36.79
C ILE A 268 0.93 -14.15 -35.70
N ILE A 269 1.04 -15.48 -35.71
CA ILE A 269 0.49 -16.34 -34.64
C ILE A 269 1.15 -16.00 -33.30
N SER A 270 2.47 -15.82 -33.29
CA SER A 270 3.23 -15.46 -32.09
C SER A 270 2.82 -14.09 -31.56
N ALA A 271 2.68 -13.08 -32.43
CA ALA A 271 2.21 -11.74 -32.04
C ALA A 271 0.80 -11.78 -31.44
N THR A 272 -0.16 -12.45 -32.09
CA THR A 272 -1.53 -12.60 -31.57
C THR A 272 -1.55 -13.34 -30.22
N LYS A 273 -0.72 -14.37 -30.06
CA LYS A 273 -0.61 -15.13 -28.80
C LYS A 273 -0.05 -14.27 -27.67
N ARG A 274 1.00 -13.48 -27.93
CA ARG A 274 1.60 -12.58 -26.94
C ARG A 274 0.58 -11.59 -26.40
N VAL A 275 -0.15 -10.89 -27.27
CA VAL A 275 -1.20 -9.93 -26.84
C VAL A 275 -2.35 -10.63 -26.12
N SER A 276 -2.67 -11.87 -26.49
CA SER A 276 -3.70 -12.65 -25.77
C SER A 276 -3.27 -13.02 -24.35
N MET A 277 -1.99 -13.34 -24.14
CA MET A 277 -1.43 -13.56 -22.80
C MET A 277 -1.40 -12.25 -22.00
N ASP A 278 -1.11 -11.14 -22.67
CA ASP A 278 -1.09 -9.82 -22.06
C ASP A 278 -2.49 -9.34 -21.63
N ASP A 279 -3.56 -9.60 -22.41
CA ASP A 279 -4.97 -9.39 -21.99
C ASP A 279 -5.28 -10.13 -20.67
N ALA A 280 -4.83 -11.38 -20.55
CA ALA A 280 -4.99 -12.15 -19.31
C ALA A 280 -4.16 -11.58 -18.15
N GLY A 281 -2.94 -11.12 -18.43
CA GLY A 281 -2.06 -10.46 -17.47
C GLY A 281 -2.67 -9.17 -16.93
N VAL A 282 -3.13 -8.27 -17.80
CA VAL A 282 -3.79 -7.01 -17.44
C VAL A 282 -5.06 -7.25 -16.61
N ARG A 283 -5.84 -8.30 -16.90
CA ARG A 283 -7.00 -8.69 -16.07
C ARG A 283 -6.59 -9.10 -14.66
N SER A 284 -5.47 -9.82 -14.53
CA SER A 284 -4.93 -10.22 -13.22
C SER A 284 -4.42 -8.99 -12.45
N VAL A 285 -3.79 -8.04 -13.13
CA VAL A 285 -3.39 -6.75 -12.54
C VAL A 285 -4.60 -5.97 -12.01
N LEU A 286 -5.70 -5.90 -12.77
CA LEU A 286 -6.94 -5.26 -12.29
C LEU A 286 -7.52 -5.95 -11.05
N LYS A 287 -7.42 -7.28 -10.96
CA LYS A 287 -7.82 -8.02 -9.76
C LYS A 287 -6.94 -7.63 -8.57
N TRP A 288 -5.62 -7.56 -8.74
CA TRP A 288 -4.70 -7.12 -7.68
C TRP A 288 -4.95 -5.69 -7.22
N LEU A 289 -5.29 -4.78 -8.13
CA LEU A 289 -5.69 -3.42 -7.78
C LEU A 289 -7.03 -3.40 -7.04
N GLY A 290 -7.96 -4.30 -7.39
CA GLY A 290 -9.18 -4.53 -6.61
C GLY A 290 -8.88 -4.98 -5.17
N GLU A 291 -7.96 -5.93 -5.00
CA GLU A 291 -7.50 -6.38 -3.68
C GLU A 291 -6.77 -5.26 -2.91
N ALA A 292 -5.95 -4.46 -3.58
CA ALA A 292 -5.29 -3.29 -2.99
C ALA A 292 -6.33 -2.27 -2.51
N ASN A 293 -7.37 -2.01 -3.30
CA ASN A 293 -8.47 -1.13 -2.91
C ASN A 293 -9.21 -1.68 -1.68
N SER A 294 -9.52 -2.98 -1.62
CA SER A 294 -10.08 -3.61 -0.42
C SER A 294 -9.14 -3.48 0.79
N SER A 295 -7.83 -3.66 0.58
CA SER A 295 -6.82 -3.47 1.62
C SER A 295 -6.79 -2.03 2.14
N THR A 296 -7.03 -1.01 1.30
CA THR A 296 -7.11 0.37 1.78
C THR A 296 -8.25 0.56 2.78
N ILE A 297 -9.43 -0.03 2.52
CA ILE A 297 -10.61 0.04 3.40
C ILE A 297 -10.32 -0.67 4.73
N MET A 298 -9.73 -1.87 4.69
CA MET A 298 -9.38 -2.59 5.92
C MET A 298 -8.34 -1.84 6.75
N THR A 299 -7.35 -1.22 6.09
CA THR A 299 -6.31 -0.43 6.77
C THR A 299 -6.90 0.84 7.39
N GLU A 300 -7.86 1.49 6.72
CA GLU A 300 -8.58 2.66 7.25
C GLU A 300 -9.37 2.31 8.52
N GLN A 301 -10.01 1.14 8.55
CA GLN A 301 -10.68 0.62 9.75
C GLN A 301 -9.70 0.31 10.87
N ALA A 302 -8.54 -0.29 10.56
CA ALA A 302 -7.49 -0.56 11.54
C ALA A 302 -6.93 0.74 12.14
N ILE A 303 -6.68 1.76 11.32
CA ILE A 303 -6.27 3.11 11.76
C ILE A 303 -7.33 3.71 12.67
N THR A 304 -8.61 3.66 12.28
CA THR A 304 -9.71 4.18 13.10
C THR A 304 -9.79 3.48 14.46
N LYS A 305 -9.63 2.15 14.48
CA LYS A 305 -9.58 1.37 15.72
C LYS A 305 -8.36 1.73 16.58
N GLY A 306 -7.20 1.91 15.97
CA GLY A 306 -5.98 2.35 16.63
C GLY A 306 -6.13 3.74 17.28
N SER A 307 -6.69 4.70 16.54
CA SER A 307 -6.97 6.05 17.04
C SER A 307 -7.95 6.05 18.23
N LYS A 308 -9.02 5.25 18.18
CA LYS A 308 -9.94 5.09 19.33
C LYS A 308 -9.24 4.48 20.54
N THR A 309 -8.34 3.52 20.32
CA THR A 309 -7.55 2.89 21.39
C THR A 309 -6.58 3.91 22.01
N LEU A 310 -5.93 4.74 21.20
CA LEU A 310 -5.10 5.85 21.67
C LEU A 310 -5.88 6.87 22.49
N GLU A 311 -7.10 7.21 22.08
CA GLU A 311 -7.94 8.15 22.82
C GLU A 311 -8.32 7.59 24.20
N ARG A 312 -8.67 6.30 24.27
CA ARG A 312 -8.91 5.59 25.54
C ARG A 312 -7.65 5.60 26.43
N LEU A 313 -6.49 5.27 25.85
CA LEU A 313 -5.22 5.29 26.57
C LEU A 313 -4.85 6.69 27.05
N SER A 314 -5.16 7.73 26.27
CA SER A 314 -4.94 9.13 26.66
C SER A 314 -5.77 9.50 27.89
N LYS A 315 -7.04 9.07 27.93
CA LYS A 315 -7.90 9.28 29.10
C LYS A 315 -7.36 8.53 30.33
N GLN A 316 -6.98 7.27 30.16
CA GLN A 316 -6.42 6.44 31.25
C GLN A 316 -5.11 7.02 31.81
N LEU A 317 -4.18 7.40 30.93
CA LEU A 317 -2.92 8.04 31.33
C LEU A 317 -3.16 9.40 31.97
N GLY A 318 -4.09 10.21 31.41
CA GLY A 318 -4.50 11.49 32.00
C GLY A 318 -5.04 11.36 33.41
N THR A 319 -5.88 10.35 33.68
CA THR A 319 -6.34 10.03 35.04
C THR A 319 -5.15 9.74 35.97
N ARG A 320 -4.19 8.91 35.54
CA ARG A 320 -3.00 8.60 36.36
C ARG A 320 -2.10 9.80 36.58
N LEU A 321 -1.94 10.68 35.61
CA LEU A 321 -1.18 11.94 35.77
C LEU A 321 -1.85 12.88 36.78
N SER A 322 -3.18 12.99 36.74
CA SER A 322 -3.94 13.87 37.62
C SER A 322 -3.80 13.51 39.11
N GLU A 323 -3.57 12.22 39.42
CA GLU A 323 -3.29 11.74 40.80
C GLU A 323 -2.01 12.38 41.39
N PHE A 324 -1.13 12.92 40.54
CA PHE A 324 0.14 13.56 40.89
C PHE A 324 0.15 15.08 40.62
N GLN A 325 -1.04 15.65 40.40
CA GLN A 325 -1.24 17.08 40.06
C GLN A 325 -0.58 17.46 38.74
N LEU A 326 -0.41 16.51 37.83
CA LEU A 326 0.00 16.78 36.45
C LEU A 326 -1.23 16.97 35.57
N ASN A 327 -1.13 17.88 34.61
CA ASN A 327 -2.13 18.02 33.57
C ASN A 327 -2.16 16.73 32.72
N SER A 328 -3.32 16.36 32.18
CA SER A 328 -3.44 15.26 31.20
C SER A 328 -2.66 15.54 29.91
N ALA A 329 -2.36 16.81 29.63
CA ALA A 329 -1.51 17.28 28.54
C ALA A 329 -0.04 17.49 28.95
N ALA A 330 0.37 17.04 30.14
CA ALA A 330 1.74 17.22 30.61
C ALA A 330 2.77 16.61 29.64
N SER A 331 3.92 17.27 29.50
CA SER A 331 5.01 16.76 28.69
C SER A 331 5.74 15.59 29.37
N VAL A 332 6.54 14.84 28.60
CA VAL A 332 7.38 13.76 29.16
C VAL A 332 8.37 14.32 30.19
N ASP A 333 8.87 15.53 29.96
CA ASP A 333 9.85 16.17 30.84
C ASP A 333 9.19 16.72 32.10
N GLU A 334 8.01 17.37 31.98
CA GLU A 334 7.20 17.77 33.14
C GLU A 334 6.84 16.57 34.03
N CYS A 335 6.54 15.41 33.40
CA CYS A 335 6.29 14.18 34.13
C CYS A 335 7.53 13.72 34.91
N LYS A 336 8.71 13.68 34.26
CA LYS A 336 9.96 13.26 34.91
C LYS A 336 10.35 14.18 36.05
N GLU A 337 10.36 15.49 35.82
CA GLU A 337 10.69 16.50 36.83
C GLU A 337 9.78 16.38 38.06
N ARG A 338 8.48 16.15 37.84
CA ARG A 338 7.53 15.99 38.93
C ARG A 338 7.83 14.75 39.78
N PHE A 339 8.12 13.61 39.17
CA PHE A 339 8.45 12.39 39.91
C PHE A 339 9.83 12.47 40.59
N GLU A 340 10.79 13.18 40.00
CA GLU A 340 12.07 13.48 40.65
C GLU A 340 11.88 14.35 41.90
N ALA A 341 11.10 15.44 41.79
CA ALA A 341 10.77 16.31 42.91
C ALA A 341 10.02 15.58 44.03
N LEU A 342 9.02 14.75 43.68
CA LEU A 342 8.27 13.95 44.65
C LEU A 342 9.17 12.95 45.37
N SER A 343 10.07 12.28 44.62
CA SER A 343 11.01 11.32 45.20
C SER A 343 12.07 11.97 46.11
N SER A 344 12.31 13.26 45.93
CA SER A 344 13.29 14.05 46.72
C SER A 344 12.67 14.74 47.93
N SER A 345 11.38 15.12 47.87
CA SER A 345 10.74 15.96 48.91
C SER A 345 10.50 15.29 50.26
N MET A 346 10.68 13.96 50.37
CA MET A 346 10.65 13.16 51.62
C MET A 346 9.47 13.37 52.58
N SER A 347 8.44 14.12 52.18
CA SER A 347 7.30 14.47 53.03
C SER A 347 6.30 13.32 53.13
N VAL A 348 5.55 13.26 54.24
CA VAL A 348 4.42 12.32 54.40
C VAL A 348 3.40 12.49 53.27
N GLY A 349 3.25 13.71 52.76
CA GLY A 349 2.46 14.01 51.57
C GLY A 349 2.96 13.25 50.33
N ALA A 350 4.27 13.23 50.07
CA ALA A 350 4.86 12.50 48.95
C ALA A 350 4.71 10.97 49.08
N LEU A 351 4.81 10.42 50.30
CA LEU A 351 4.52 9.01 50.57
C LEU A 351 3.06 8.64 50.30
N GLY A 352 2.12 9.54 50.66
CA GLY A 352 0.70 9.37 50.34
C GLY A 352 0.41 9.35 48.83
N HIS A 353 1.20 10.07 48.02
CA HIS A 353 1.10 10.01 46.56
C HIS A 353 1.70 8.72 45.98
N ALA A 354 2.78 8.20 46.58
CA ALA A 354 3.38 6.93 46.16
C ALA A 354 2.45 5.72 46.31
N VAL A 355 1.56 5.73 47.30
CA VAL A 355 0.55 4.68 47.49
C VAL A 355 -0.59 4.76 46.45
N LYS A 356 -0.86 5.94 45.89
CA LYS A 356 -1.92 6.11 44.87
C LYS A 356 -1.57 5.49 43.53
N LEU A 357 -0.28 5.28 43.26
CA LEU A 357 0.18 4.81 41.97
C LEU A 357 -0.07 3.30 41.81
N ASP A 358 -1.21 2.97 41.21
CA ASP A 358 -1.67 1.60 40.97
C ASP A 358 -0.83 0.88 39.90
N ALA A 359 0.08 0.01 40.36
CA ALA A 359 0.94 -0.80 39.50
C ALA A 359 0.15 -1.77 38.60
N GLY A 360 -1.00 -2.28 39.05
CA GLY A 360 -1.86 -3.16 38.26
C GLY A 360 -2.49 -2.40 37.09
N ALA A 361 -2.95 -1.18 37.32
CA ALA A 361 -3.46 -0.33 36.24
C ALA A 361 -2.36 0.06 35.23
N LEU A 362 -1.16 0.40 35.70
CA LEU A 362 -0.02 0.67 34.82
C LEU A 362 0.34 -0.56 33.96
N PHE A 363 0.28 -1.76 34.53
CA PHE A 363 0.48 -3.00 33.78
C PHE A 363 -0.55 -3.18 32.66
N VAL A 364 -1.83 -2.91 32.92
CA VAL A 364 -2.91 -2.98 31.91
C VAL A 364 -2.73 -1.94 30.80
N ILE A 365 -2.35 -0.70 31.16
CA ILE A 365 -2.06 0.37 30.19
C ILE A 365 -0.87 -0.03 29.32
N ASN A 366 0.21 -0.53 29.94
CA ASN A 366 1.40 -0.98 29.23
C ASN A 366 1.10 -2.12 28.24
N GLY A 367 0.33 -3.12 28.65
CA GLY A 367 -0.09 -4.21 27.77
C GLY A 367 -0.93 -3.72 26.58
N SER A 368 -1.84 -2.75 26.83
CA SER A 368 -2.61 -2.11 25.77
C SER A 368 -1.74 -1.29 24.80
N LEU A 369 -0.70 -0.60 25.29
CA LEU A 369 0.27 0.13 24.46
C LEU A 369 1.09 -0.84 23.60
N GLN A 370 1.57 -1.95 24.17
CA GLN A 370 2.31 -2.96 23.43
C GLN A 370 1.50 -3.60 22.31
N GLU A 371 0.22 -3.88 22.56
CA GLU A 371 -0.68 -4.39 21.54
C GLU A 371 -0.92 -3.36 20.42
N LEU A 372 -1.08 -2.09 20.79
CA LEU A 372 -1.23 -1.01 19.82
C LEU A 372 0.05 -0.76 19.01
N GLU A 373 1.24 -0.97 19.59
CA GLU A 373 2.52 -0.90 18.89
C GLU A 373 2.61 -1.94 17.78
N LYS A 374 2.16 -3.17 18.03
CA LYS A 374 2.06 -4.23 17.02
C LYS A 374 1.08 -3.86 15.92
N GLN A 375 -0.14 -3.46 16.29
CA GLN A 375 -1.16 -3.02 15.33
C GLN A 375 -0.68 -1.85 14.46
N THR A 376 0.08 -0.90 15.03
CA THR A 376 0.66 0.22 14.30
C THR A 376 1.75 -0.23 13.31
N ALA A 377 2.53 -1.27 13.67
CA ALA A 377 3.48 -1.89 12.75
C ALA A 377 2.77 -2.58 11.58
N ASP A 378 1.70 -3.33 11.86
CA ASP A 378 0.89 -4.02 10.84
C ASP A 378 0.21 -3.02 9.88
N ILE A 379 -0.34 -1.93 10.42
CA ILE A 379 -0.91 -0.83 9.62
C ILE A 379 0.14 -0.28 8.66
N ARG A 380 1.35 0.00 9.17
CA ARG A 380 2.44 0.54 8.34
C ARG A 380 2.84 -0.43 7.24
N GLU A 381 2.97 -1.71 7.57
CA GLU A 381 3.28 -2.76 6.59
C GLU A 381 2.19 -2.87 5.52
N ALA A 382 0.92 -2.80 5.91
CA ALA A 382 -0.21 -2.80 4.97
C ALA A 382 -0.17 -1.60 4.02
N VAL A 383 0.10 -0.39 4.52
CA VAL A 383 0.24 0.82 3.68
C VAL A 383 1.38 0.68 2.68
N VAL A 384 2.55 0.22 3.12
CA VAL A 384 3.71 -0.03 2.23
C VAL A 384 3.39 -1.13 1.21
N GLY A 385 2.69 -2.18 1.62
CA GLY A 385 2.25 -3.26 0.75
C GLY A 385 1.29 -2.81 -0.35
N ILE A 386 0.37 -1.90 -0.04
CA ILE A 386 -0.55 -1.27 -1.02
C ILE A 386 0.26 -0.46 -2.04
N SER A 387 1.20 0.37 -1.57
CA SER A 387 2.06 1.18 -2.41
C SER A 387 2.85 0.34 -3.41
N ARG A 388 3.54 -0.70 -2.89
CA ARG A 388 4.34 -1.62 -3.70
C ARG A 388 3.49 -2.33 -4.75
N LYS A 389 2.34 -2.91 -4.38
CA LYS A 389 1.43 -3.59 -5.32
C LYS A 389 0.90 -2.64 -6.40
N THR A 390 0.63 -1.38 -6.04
CA THR A 390 0.18 -0.36 -6.98
C THR A 390 1.28 -0.01 -7.99
N GLY A 391 2.51 0.17 -7.52
CA GLY A 391 3.68 0.40 -8.38
C GLY A 391 3.97 -0.78 -9.32
N GLU A 392 3.97 -2.01 -8.80
CA GLU A 392 4.12 -3.23 -9.61
C GLU A 392 3.04 -3.35 -10.69
N SER A 393 1.79 -3.01 -10.34
CA SER A 393 0.66 -3.02 -11.27
C SER A 393 0.84 -2.01 -12.42
N LEU A 394 1.30 -0.80 -12.11
CA LEU A 394 1.59 0.23 -13.12
C LEU A 394 2.76 -0.16 -14.03
N ASN A 395 3.83 -0.74 -13.47
CA ASN A 395 4.96 -1.23 -14.24
C ASN A 395 4.57 -2.39 -15.18
N SER A 396 3.71 -3.28 -14.72
CA SER A 396 3.15 -4.35 -15.55
C SER A 396 2.33 -3.76 -16.70
N ALA A 397 1.47 -2.77 -16.42
CA ALA A 397 0.67 -2.11 -17.45
C ALA A 397 1.51 -1.35 -18.48
N ALA A 398 2.61 -0.70 -18.06
CA ALA A 398 3.56 -0.09 -18.98
C ALA A 398 4.26 -1.13 -19.88
N SER A 399 4.58 -2.30 -19.32
CA SER A 399 5.14 -3.42 -20.08
C SER A 399 4.16 -3.97 -21.11
N SER A 400 2.86 -4.00 -20.79
CA SER A 400 1.78 -4.36 -21.71
C SER A 400 1.71 -3.42 -22.91
N VAL A 401 1.78 -2.10 -22.69
CA VAL A 401 1.81 -1.11 -23.80
C VAL A 401 3.00 -1.36 -24.75
N ARG A 402 4.18 -1.70 -24.21
CA ARG A 402 5.33 -2.07 -25.04
C ARG A 402 5.07 -3.36 -25.83
N CYS A 403 4.48 -4.37 -25.20
CA CYS A 403 4.10 -5.62 -25.85
C CYS A 403 3.13 -5.39 -27.02
N GLU A 404 2.13 -4.50 -26.84
CA GLU A 404 1.23 -4.09 -27.92
C GLU A 404 2.00 -3.50 -29.09
N HIS A 405 2.90 -2.55 -28.83
CA HIS A 405 3.69 -1.90 -29.88
C HIS A 405 4.58 -2.88 -30.65
N GLU A 406 5.27 -3.78 -29.94
CA GLU A 406 6.07 -4.83 -30.57
C GLU A 406 5.21 -5.79 -31.42
N ALA A 407 4.03 -6.17 -30.93
CA ALA A 407 3.13 -7.05 -31.65
C ALA A 407 2.55 -6.40 -32.91
N LEU A 408 2.18 -5.12 -32.83
CA LEU A 408 1.73 -4.32 -33.97
C LEU A 408 2.85 -4.17 -35.00
N SER A 409 4.08 -3.89 -34.57
CA SER A 409 5.23 -3.75 -35.48
C SER A 409 5.54 -5.05 -36.23
N VAL A 410 5.50 -6.20 -35.54
CA VAL A 410 5.66 -7.52 -36.17
C VAL A 410 4.57 -7.76 -37.22
N ALA A 411 3.32 -7.42 -36.90
CA ALA A 411 2.22 -7.54 -37.86
C ALA A 411 2.38 -6.58 -39.05
N GLY A 412 2.89 -5.36 -38.84
CA GLY A 412 3.18 -4.40 -39.90
C GLY A 412 4.26 -4.89 -40.87
N VAL A 413 5.31 -5.57 -40.35
CA VAL A 413 6.31 -6.26 -41.18
C VAL A 413 5.68 -7.40 -41.99
N VAL A 414 4.83 -8.23 -41.37
CA VAL A 414 4.10 -9.30 -42.07
C VAL A 414 3.22 -8.76 -43.19
N PHE A 415 2.46 -7.69 -42.94
CA PHE A 415 1.65 -7.01 -43.96
C PHE A 415 2.52 -6.56 -45.14
N SER A 416 3.65 -5.91 -44.84
CA SER A 416 4.59 -5.37 -45.82
C SER A 416 5.17 -6.44 -46.75
N GLU A 417 5.59 -7.58 -46.18
CA GLU A 417 6.14 -8.71 -46.94
C GLU A 417 5.10 -9.36 -47.86
N ILE A 418 3.85 -9.51 -47.39
CA ILE A 418 2.77 -10.04 -48.22
C ILE A 418 2.43 -9.08 -49.35
N LEU A 419 2.33 -7.78 -49.07
CA LEU A 419 2.06 -6.76 -50.08
C LEU A 419 3.14 -6.76 -51.16
N LYS A 420 4.42 -6.81 -50.77
CA LYS A 420 5.56 -6.92 -51.69
C LYS A 420 5.46 -8.17 -52.58
N SER A 421 5.16 -9.33 -52.00
CA SER A 421 5.00 -10.59 -52.75
C SER A 421 3.87 -10.51 -53.77
N LEU A 422 2.69 -9.99 -53.38
CA LEU A 422 1.55 -9.86 -54.29
C LEU A 422 1.81 -8.89 -55.45
N LEU A 423 2.45 -7.75 -55.17
CA LEU A 423 2.84 -6.79 -56.21
C LEU A 423 3.86 -7.39 -57.18
N SER A 424 4.81 -8.18 -56.66
CA SER A 424 5.76 -8.90 -57.50
C SER A 424 5.07 -9.91 -58.44
N ILE A 425 4.07 -10.66 -57.95
CA ILE A 425 3.30 -11.59 -58.79
C ILE A 425 2.50 -10.85 -59.85
N LEU A 426 1.89 -9.71 -59.48
CA LEU A 426 1.19 -8.86 -60.44
C LEU A 426 2.12 -8.40 -61.56
N CYS A 427 3.34 -7.96 -61.21
CA CYS A 427 4.35 -7.51 -62.16
C CYS A 427 4.82 -8.62 -63.12
N VAL A 428 5.00 -9.85 -62.62
CA VAL A 428 5.27 -11.01 -63.49
C VAL A 428 4.11 -11.24 -64.45
N THR A 429 2.86 -11.22 -63.94
CA THR A 429 1.66 -11.42 -64.76
C THR A 429 1.51 -10.34 -65.86
N VAL A 430 1.88 -9.10 -65.56
CA VAL A 430 1.91 -7.97 -66.52
C VAL A 430 2.95 -8.18 -67.60
N THR A 431 4.14 -8.64 -67.22
CA THR A 431 5.24 -8.91 -68.15
C THR A 431 4.84 -10.03 -69.12
N GLU A 432 4.30 -11.14 -68.60
CA GLU A 432 3.79 -12.25 -69.42
C GLU A 432 2.67 -11.79 -70.39
N LEU A 433 1.75 -10.94 -69.93
CA LEU A 433 0.69 -10.41 -70.78
C LEU A 433 1.24 -9.51 -71.89
N HIS A 434 2.26 -8.71 -71.60
CA HIS A 434 2.93 -7.87 -72.59
C HIS A 434 3.64 -8.71 -73.65
N GLU A 435 4.43 -9.70 -73.25
CA GLU A 435 5.10 -10.65 -74.16
C GLU A 435 4.09 -11.43 -75.02
N LEU A 436 3.00 -11.91 -74.40
CA LEU A 436 1.92 -12.60 -75.10
C LEU A 436 1.28 -11.72 -76.17
N ASN A 437 1.09 -10.43 -75.89
CA ASN A 437 0.55 -9.47 -76.85
C ASN A 437 1.52 -9.19 -78.01
N GLY A 438 2.83 -9.12 -77.73
CA GLY A 438 3.86 -9.03 -78.77
C GLY A 438 3.85 -10.25 -79.70
N ASN A 439 3.88 -11.45 -79.13
CA ASN A 439 3.84 -12.72 -79.87
C ASN A 439 2.56 -12.85 -80.70
N PHE A 440 1.41 -12.50 -80.12
CA PHE A 440 0.14 -12.52 -80.84
C PHE A 440 0.14 -11.53 -82.03
N THR A 441 0.67 -10.31 -81.85
CA THR A 441 0.77 -9.32 -82.93
C THR A 441 1.63 -9.82 -84.08
N PHE A 442 2.74 -10.50 -83.78
CA PHE A 442 3.57 -11.16 -84.79
C PHE A 442 2.79 -12.24 -85.57
N LEU A 443 1.99 -13.07 -84.87
CA LEU A 443 1.18 -14.12 -85.51
C LEU A 443 0.06 -13.57 -86.40
N VAL A 444 -0.52 -12.43 -86.04
CA VAL A 444 -1.49 -11.71 -86.88
C VAL A 444 -0.83 -11.36 -88.23
N GLY A 445 0.38 -10.78 -88.21
CA GLY A 445 1.12 -10.48 -89.44
C GLY A 445 1.48 -11.73 -90.24
N ARG A 446 1.93 -12.79 -89.57
CA ARG A 446 2.28 -14.08 -90.19
C ARG A 446 1.10 -14.73 -90.92
N SER A 447 -0.09 -14.73 -90.32
CA SER A 447 -1.30 -15.27 -90.94
C SER A 447 -1.76 -14.48 -92.17
N ALA A 448 -1.69 -13.15 -92.11
CA ALA A 448 -2.02 -12.29 -93.26
C ALA A 448 -1.10 -12.60 -94.46
N ASN A 449 0.20 -12.77 -94.20
CA ASN A 449 1.17 -13.18 -95.22
C ASN A 449 0.88 -14.58 -95.75
N LEU A 450 0.60 -15.56 -94.88
CA LEU A 450 0.35 -16.94 -95.31
C LEU A 450 -0.89 -17.06 -96.20
N LYS A 451 -1.98 -16.36 -95.86
CA LYS A 451 -3.20 -16.33 -96.70
C LYS A 451 -2.92 -15.75 -98.09
N THR A 452 -2.09 -14.72 -98.15
CA THR A 452 -1.65 -14.10 -99.41
C THR A 452 -0.77 -15.09 -100.20
N ASN A 453 0.19 -15.73 -99.53
CA ASN A 453 1.10 -16.70 -100.14
C ASN A 453 0.36 -17.93 -100.72
N VAL A 454 -0.63 -18.50 -100.03
CA VAL A 454 -1.43 -19.61 -100.58
C VAL A 454 -2.07 -19.21 -101.93
N THR A 455 -2.56 -17.98 -102.03
CA THR A 455 -3.19 -17.48 -103.27
C THR A 455 -2.16 -17.25 -104.38
N VAL A 456 -1.04 -16.60 -104.05
CA VAL A 456 0.05 -16.30 -105.00
C VAL A 456 0.74 -17.57 -105.48
N GLU A 457 1.09 -18.48 -104.58
CA GLU A 457 1.78 -19.73 -104.91
C GLU A 457 0.86 -20.70 -105.66
N ARG A 458 -0.45 -20.71 -105.40
CA ARG A 458 -1.39 -21.44 -106.27
C ARG A 458 -1.35 -20.90 -107.69
N ALA A 459 -1.41 -19.59 -107.88
CA ALA A 459 -1.34 -18.99 -109.21
C ALA A 459 -0.01 -19.30 -109.91
N ARG A 460 1.11 -19.25 -109.18
CA ARG A 460 2.43 -19.65 -109.67
C ARG A 460 2.50 -21.13 -110.04
N ALA A 461 1.94 -22.01 -109.22
CA ALA A 461 1.87 -23.45 -109.50
C ALA A 461 1.07 -23.76 -110.77
N VAL A 462 -0.08 -23.10 -110.96
CA VAL A 462 -0.88 -23.22 -112.19
C VAL A 462 -0.09 -22.74 -113.40
N ALA A 463 0.56 -21.57 -113.32
CA ALA A 463 1.40 -21.06 -114.39
C ALA A 463 2.59 -21.99 -114.71
N LEU A 464 3.25 -22.54 -113.69
CA LEU A 464 4.34 -23.49 -113.81
C LEU A 464 3.90 -24.78 -114.52
N LEU A 465 2.71 -25.29 -114.22
CA LEU A 465 2.17 -26.50 -114.81
C LEU A 465 1.72 -26.32 -116.25
N LYS A 466 1.18 -25.15 -116.61
CA LYS A 466 0.87 -24.78 -118.00
C LYS A 466 2.15 -24.63 -118.85
N GLY A 467 3.20 -24.05 -118.28
CA GLY A 467 4.50 -23.93 -118.97
C GLY A 467 5.30 -25.23 -119.06
N ALA A 468 4.81 -26.34 -118.48
CA ALA A 468 5.50 -27.64 -118.44
C ALA A 468 4.94 -28.67 -119.44
N GLY A 469 3.84 -28.37 -120.14
CA GLY A 469 3.28 -29.22 -121.20
C GLY A 469 1.89 -28.75 -121.64
N ASP A 470 1.38 -29.28 -122.76
CA ASP A 470 0.12 -28.85 -123.41
C ASP A 470 -1.18 -29.26 -122.68
N ALA A 471 -1.06 -29.88 -121.51
CA ALA A 471 -2.22 -30.28 -120.71
C ALA A 471 -2.86 -29.05 -120.05
N SER A 472 -4.06 -28.69 -120.50
CA SER A 472 -4.88 -27.56 -120.00
C SER A 472 -5.11 -27.60 -118.48
N ASP A 473 -5.24 -28.81 -117.92
CA ASP A 473 -5.83 -28.97 -116.59
C ASP A 473 -4.77 -29.27 -115.52
N THR A 474 -4.89 -28.65 -114.35
CA THR A 474 -4.08 -28.95 -113.17
C THR A 474 -4.38 -30.37 -112.67
N PRO A 475 -3.38 -31.20 -112.29
CA PRO A 475 -3.65 -32.50 -111.70
C PRO A 475 -4.48 -32.37 -110.41
N GLN A 476 -5.45 -33.26 -110.23
CA GLN A 476 -6.41 -33.19 -109.12
C GLN A 476 -5.72 -33.14 -107.74
N TYR A 477 -4.68 -33.93 -107.50
CA TYR A 477 -3.96 -33.93 -106.22
C TYR A 477 -3.25 -32.61 -105.90
N VAL A 478 -2.86 -31.82 -106.91
CA VAL A 478 -2.26 -30.49 -106.72
C VAL A 478 -3.35 -29.47 -106.34
N GLU A 479 -4.51 -29.53 -107.00
CA GLU A 479 -5.67 -28.71 -106.63
C GLU A 479 -6.15 -29.04 -105.21
N GLU A 480 -6.25 -30.32 -104.87
CA GLU A 480 -6.61 -30.77 -103.52
C GLU A 480 -5.59 -30.30 -102.47
N GLY A 481 -4.29 -30.35 -102.77
CA GLY A 481 -3.23 -29.81 -101.90
C GLY A 481 -3.42 -28.33 -101.59
N PHE A 482 -3.64 -27.49 -102.61
CA PHE A 482 -3.91 -26.06 -102.39
C PHE A 482 -5.26 -25.78 -101.73
N VAL A 483 -6.27 -26.65 -101.92
CA VAL A 483 -7.55 -26.59 -101.16
C VAL A 483 -7.30 -26.87 -99.68
N VAL A 484 -6.47 -27.86 -99.34
CA VAL A 484 -6.09 -28.16 -97.95
C VAL A 484 -5.31 -26.98 -97.34
N ALA A 485 -4.33 -26.42 -98.06
CA ALA A 485 -3.58 -25.24 -97.61
C ALA A 485 -4.49 -24.04 -97.36
N ALA A 486 -5.45 -23.75 -98.26
CA ALA A 486 -6.42 -22.68 -98.09
C ALA A 486 -7.36 -22.89 -96.89
N ARG A 487 -7.79 -24.14 -96.64
CA ARG A 487 -8.58 -24.50 -95.45
C ARG A 487 -7.79 -24.28 -94.16
N ARG A 488 -6.52 -24.70 -94.12
CA ARG A 488 -5.65 -24.50 -92.94
C ARG A 488 -5.37 -23.01 -92.68
N ALA A 489 -5.11 -22.21 -93.71
CA ALA A 489 -4.96 -20.76 -93.57
C ALA A 489 -6.25 -20.08 -93.06
N THR A 490 -7.43 -20.58 -93.45
CA THR A 490 -8.72 -20.07 -92.94
C THR A 490 -8.94 -20.45 -91.47
N LEU A 491 -8.59 -21.67 -91.06
CA LEU A 491 -8.66 -22.10 -89.66
C LEU A 491 -7.71 -21.26 -88.78
N LEU A 492 -6.52 -20.93 -89.27
CA LEU A 492 -5.60 -20.01 -88.60
C LEU A 492 -6.22 -18.62 -88.38
N ASP A 493 -6.87 -18.03 -89.38
CA ASP A 493 -7.57 -16.74 -89.25
C ASP A 493 -8.67 -16.79 -88.17
N ILE A 494 -9.43 -17.89 -88.11
CA ILE A 494 -10.46 -18.11 -87.07
C ILE A 494 -9.83 -18.13 -85.67
N PHE A 495 -8.74 -18.88 -85.48
CA PHE A 495 -8.05 -18.94 -84.18
C PHE A 495 -7.45 -17.59 -83.80
N ILE A 496 -6.88 -16.84 -84.75
CA ILE A 496 -6.37 -15.49 -84.50
C ILE A 496 -7.48 -14.55 -84.05
N ARG A 497 -8.63 -14.53 -84.72
CA ARG A 497 -9.77 -13.69 -84.30
C ARG A 497 -10.22 -14.02 -82.88
N ARG A 498 -10.31 -15.32 -82.55
CA ARG A 498 -10.74 -15.77 -81.22
C ARG A 498 -9.72 -15.40 -80.13
N ALA A 499 -8.44 -15.64 -80.37
CA ALA A 499 -7.37 -15.27 -79.44
C ALA A 499 -7.28 -13.75 -79.28
N GLY A 500 -7.35 -12.98 -80.37
CA GLY A 500 -7.31 -11.52 -80.35
C GLY A 500 -8.48 -10.87 -79.61
N ALA A 501 -9.70 -11.40 -79.77
CA ALA A 501 -10.86 -10.93 -79.02
C ALA A 501 -10.70 -11.15 -77.51
N GLN A 502 -10.16 -12.31 -77.10
CA GLN A 502 -9.90 -12.59 -75.69
C GLN A 502 -8.77 -11.74 -75.13
N LEU A 503 -7.67 -11.59 -75.87
CA LEU A 503 -6.53 -10.78 -75.45
C LEU A 503 -6.93 -9.30 -75.30
N LYS A 504 -7.65 -8.74 -76.27
CA LYS A 504 -8.20 -7.37 -76.20
C LYS A 504 -9.13 -7.20 -75.01
N ARG A 505 -9.97 -8.19 -74.72
CA ARG A 505 -10.84 -8.18 -73.53
C ARG A 505 -10.03 -8.16 -72.23
N ILE A 506 -8.98 -8.97 -72.13
CA ILE A 506 -8.09 -8.99 -70.96
C ILE A 506 -7.40 -7.64 -70.80
N LEU A 507 -6.87 -7.04 -71.87
CA LEU A 507 -6.22 -5.73 -71.84
C LEU A 507 -7.17 -4.61 -71.39
N VAL A 508 -8.40 -4.59 -71.91
CA VAL A 508 -9.44 -3.64 -71.49
C VAL A 508 -9.84 -3.86 -70.05
N GLU A 509 -10.05 -5.11 -69.63
CA GLU A 509 -10.41 -5.40 -68.24
C GLU A 509 -9.27 -5.11 -67.27
N PHE A 510 -8.01 -5.36 -67.65
CA PHE A 510 -6.84 -5.07 -66.82
C PHE A 510 -6.59 -3.56 -66.65
N SER A 511 -6.91 -2.77 -67.67
CA SER A 511 -6.83 -1.30 -67.64
C SER A 511 -8.06 -0.64 -66.99
N ALA A 512 -9.24 -1.25 -67.10
CA ALA A 512 -10.50 -0.74 -66.54
C ALA A 512 -10.78 -1.21 -65.10
N GLN A 513 -10.35 -2.42 -64.72
CA GLN A 513 -10.49 -2.96 -63.37
C GLN A 513 -9.23 -2.68 -62.57
N ALA A 514 -8.99 -1.44 -62.16
CA ALA A 514 -8.12 -1.19 -61.01
C ALA A 514 -8.96 -1.45 -59.73
N PRO A 515 -8.97 -2.64 -59.11
CA PRO A 515 -10.09 -3.01 -58.27
C PRO A 515 -9.58 -3.30 -56.86
N LEU A 516 -9.16 -2.25 -56.18
CA LEU A 516 -9.31 -2.24 -54.73
C LEU A 516 -10.61 -1.46 -54.48
N LYS A 517 -11.69 -2.18 -54.15
CA LYS A 517 -13.03 -1.58 -53.96
C LYS A 517 -12.98 -0.84 -52.62
N VAL A 518 -12.61 0.44 -52.67
CA VAL A 518 -12.51 1.29 -51.48
C VAL A 518 -13.85 1.30 -50.74
N LYS A 519 -13.93 0.60 -49.60
CA LYS A 519 -14.97 0.83 -48.60
C LYS A 519 -14.56 2.07 -47.79
N SER A 520 -15.51 2.92 -47.43
CA SER A 520 -15.26 4.30 -47.02
C SER A 520 -14.36 4.47 -45.79
N ASN A 521 -13.62 5.59 -45.79
CA ASN A 521 -12.85 6.24 -44.71
C ASN A 521 -11.43 5.74 -44.36
N THR A 522 -10.85 4.77 -45.07
CA THR A 522 -9.47 4.28 -44.89
C THR A 522 -8.47 4.81 -45.96
N PHE A 523 -8.42 6.14 -46.11
CA PHE A 523 -8.04 6.78 -47.38
C PHE A 523 -6.57 6.71 -47.85
N LYS A 524 -5.56 6.44 -47.00
CA LYS A 524 -4.14 6.59 -47.43
C LYS A 524 -3.51 5.30 -47.96
N VAL A 525 -3.47 4.23 -47.17
CA VAL A 525 -2.83 2.97 -47.58
C VAL A 525 -3.51 2.38 -48.81
N HIS A 526 -4.84 2.30 -48.77
CA HIS A 526 -5.65 1.78 -49.88
C HIS A 526 -5.46 2.58 -51.17
N ALA A 527 -5.43 3.92 -51.09
CA ALA A 527 -5.24 4.78 -52.25
C ALA A 527 -3.82 4.67 -52.84
N ILE A 528 -2.79 4.60 -51.97
CA ILE A 528 -1.40 4.44 -52.39
C ILE A 528 -1.19 3.11 -53.12
N VAL A 529 -1.71 2.00 -52.56
CA VAL A 529 -1.62 0.69 -53.23
C VAL A 529 -2.42 0.70 -54.52
N LYS A 530 -3.63 1.29 -54.54
CA LYS A 530 -4.46 1.39 -55.75
C LYS A 530 -3.79 2.18 -56.86
N ASP A 531 -3.16 3.31 -56.54
CA ASP A 531 -2.42 4.12 -57.50
C ASP A 531 -1.27 3.31 -58.12
N HIS A 532 -0.50 2.61 -57.27
CA HIS A 532 0.60 1.78 -57.74
C HIS A 532 0.13 0.64 -58.65
N VAL A 533 -0.94 -0.08 -58.27
CA VAL A 533 -1.58 -1.10 -59.13
C VAL A 533 -2.05 -0.49 -60.45
N THR A 534 -2.60 0.73 -60.44
CA THR A 534 -3.03 1.43 -61.66
C THR A 534 -1.85 1.76 -62.57
N ARG A 535 -0.70 2.15 -62.00
CA ARG A 535 0.53 2.39 -62.75
C ARG A 535 1.06 1.10 -63.38
N ILE A 536 1.05 -0.01 -62.65
CA ILE A 536 1.38 -1.34 -63.18
C ILE A 536 0.43 -1.69 -64.34
N SER A 537 -0.87 -1.44 -64.19
CA SER A 537 -1.86 -1.72 -65.24
C SER A 537 -1.60 -0.95 -66.53
N ARG A 538 -1.16 0.31 -66.45
CA ARG A 538 -0.81 1.13 -67.62
C ARG A 538 0.44 0.63 -68.35
N ALA A 539 1.36 -0.01 -67.63
CA ALA A 539 2.60 -0.52 -68.21
C ALA A 539 2.38 -1.60 -69.28
N VAL A 540 1.25 -2.31 -69.25
CA VAL A 540 0.92 -3.31 -70.30
C VAL A 540 0.85 -2.69 -71.69
N SER A 541 0.32 -1.46 -71.80
CA SER A 541 0.11 -0.78 -73.09
C SER A 541 1.29 0.11 -73.50
N ASN A 542 2.22 0.39 -72.59
CA ASN A 542 3.35 1.27 -72.85
C ASN A 542 4.61 0.79 -72.09
N PRO A 543 5.62 0.25 -72.81
CA PRO A 543 6.82 -0.32 -72.21
C PRO A 543 7.72 0.72 -71.51
N PHE A 544 7.51 2.02 -71.72
CA PHE A 544 8.25 3.08 -71.01
C PHE A 544 7.90 3.19 -69.51
N TYR A 545 6.87 2.48 -69.03
CA TYR A 545 6.52 2.37 -67.60
C TYR A 545 7.23 1.20 -66.89
N SER A 546 8.30 0.63 -67.47
CA SER A 546 9.02 -0.54 -66.95
C SER A 546 9.57 -0.38 -65.52
N ASN A 547 9.82 0.85 -65.06
CA ASN A 547 10.35 1.09 -63.71
C ASN A 547 9.35 0.78 -62.58
N VAL A 548 8.04 0.75 -62.85
CA VAL A 548 7.01 0.56 -61.80
C VAL A 548 7.07 -0.85 -61.21
N CYS A 549 7.53 -1.83 -61.98
CA CYS A 549 7.69 -3.22 -61.57
C CYS A 549 9.11 -3.57 -61.09
N ASP A 550 10.00 -2.58 -60.98
CA ASP A 550 11.31 -2.78 -60.37
C ASP A 550 11.17 -3.11 -58.87
N GLN A 551 12.00 -4.03 -58.39
CA GLN A 551 11.99 -4.44 -56.99
C GLN A 551 12.29 -3.29 -56.02
N ASN A 552 13.10 -2.30 -56.43
CA ASN A 552 13.36 -1.13 -55.59
C ASN A 552 12.10 -0.26 -55.50
N THR A 553 11.38 -0.07 -56.60
CA THR A 553 10.13 0.72 -56.60
C THR A 553 9.04 0.08 -55.72
N ILE A 554 8.89 -1.25 -55.77
CA ILE A 554 7.98 -1.97 -54.88
C ILE A 554 8.42 -1.85 -53.42
N THR A 555 9.72 -1.96 -53.16
CA THR A 555 10.26 -1.83 -51.80
C THR A 555 10.10 -0.41 -51.25
N GLU A 556 10.36 0.63 -52.05
CA GLU A 556 10.15 2.03 -51.70
C GLU A 556 8.68 2.35 -51.41
N LEU A 557 7.74 1.77 -52.16
CA LEU A 557 6.31 1.89 -51.88
C LEU A 557 5.98 1.37 -50.48
N VAL A 558 6.44 0.16 -50.16
CA VAL A 558 6.18 -0.49 -48.87
C VAL A 558 6.83 0.29 -47.72
N LEU A 559 8.06 0.77 -47.91
CA LEU A 559 8.74 1.64 -46.94
C LEU A 559 8.00 2.97 -46.75
N SER A 560 7.51 3.57 -47.84
CA SER A 560 6.71 4.81 -47.79
C SER A 560 5.39 4.61 -47.07
N LEU A 561 4.72 3.46 -47.24
CA LEU A 561 3.51 3.11 -46.49
C LEU A 561 3.78 3.02 -44.99
N LYS A 562 4.90 2.40 -44.60
CA LYS A 562 5.34 2.26 -43.20
C LYS A 562 5.81 3.58 -42.60
N ALA A 563 6.43 4.46 -43.39
CA ALA A 563 6.87 5.77 -42.92
C ALA A 563 5.71 6.77 -42.75
N ASN A 564 4.68 6.67 -43.60
CA ASN A 564 3.55 7.61 -43.63
C ASN A 564 2.32 7.14 -42.84
N SER A 565 2.36 5.95 -42.25
CA SER A 565 1.26 5.37 -41.46
C SER A 565 1.83 4.72 -40.21
N ASP A 566 1.21 4.93 -39.04
CA ASP A 566 1.50 4.09 -37.90
C ASP A 566 1.04 2.64 -38.15
N ASP A 567 1.57 1.69 -37.37
CA ASP A 567 1.25 0.27 -37.55
C ASP A 567 -0.26 0.00 -37.41
N ILE A 568 -0.99 0.75 -36.58
CA ILE A 568 -2.44 0.56 -36.40
C ILE A 568 -3.19 0.95 -37.68
N LEU A 569 -2.87 2.11 -38.27
CA LEU A 569 -3.43 2.57 -39.53
C LEU A 569 -3.12 1.60 -40.66
N LEU A 570 -1.89 1.09 -40.73
CA LEU A 570 -1.49 0.09 -41.72
C LEU A 570 -2.35 -1.19 -41.59
N LEU A 571 -2.48 -1.71 -40.37
CA LEU A 571 -3.18 -2.96 -40.09
C LEU A 571 -4.70 -2.85 -40.19
N ASN A 572 -5.27 -1.67 -39.95
CA ASN A 572 -6.69 -1.41 -40.21
C ASN A 572 -7.05 -1.49 -41.72
N ASN A 573 -6.05 -1.50 -42.61
CA ASN A 573 -6.18 -1.65 -44.05
C ASN A 573 -5.72 -3.04 -44.52
N VAL A 574 -5.75 -4.05 -43.63
CA VAL A 574 -5.27 -5.39 -43.99
C VAL A 574 -6.10 -6.05 -45.10
N ASP A 575 -7.36 -5.64 -45.29
CA ASP A 575 -8.22 -6.10 -46.38
C ASP A 575 -7.65 -5.83 -47.78
N VAL A 576 -6.84 -4.78 -47.94
CA VAL A 576 -6.10 -4.46 -49.18
C VAL A 576 -5.34 -5.67 -49.72
N ILE A 577 -4.71 -6.49 -48.86
CA ILE A 577 -3.94 -7.64 -49.33
C ILE A 577 -4.85 -8.75 -49.87
N THR A 578 -6.05 -8.93 -49.30
CA THR A 578 -7.03 -9.91 -49.78
C THR A 578 -7.69 -9.46 -51.07
N GLU A 579 -7.98 -8.17 -51.21
CA GLU A 579 -8.48 -7.59 -52.46
C GLU A 579 -7.44 -7.71 -53.58
N LEU A 580 -6.19 -7.34 -53.30
CA LEU A 580 -5.08 -7.46 -54.25
C LEU A 580 -4.86 -8.92 -54.66
N ARG A 581 -4.88 -9.85 -53.71
CA ARG A 581 -4.79 -11.29 -53.99
C ARG A 581 -5.88 -11.74 -54.96
N GLN A 582 -7.13 -11.36 -54.73
CA GLN A 582 -8.24 -11.74 -55.60
C GLN A 582 -8.07 -11.17 -57.02
N PHE A 583 -7.58 -9.93 -57.12
CA PHE A 583 -7.26 -9.31 -58.40
C PHE A 583 -6.15 -10.06 -59.15
N VAL A 584 -5.02 -10.29 -58.49
CA VAL A 584 -3.86 -11.03 -59.05
C VAL A 584 -4.29 -12.40 -59.56
N LYS A 585 -5.04 -13.16 -58.75
CA LYS A 585 -5.52 -14.50 -59.12
C LYS A 585 -6.45 -14.49 -60.34
N ASN A 586 -7.36 -13.51 -60.42
CA ASN A 586 -8.28 -13.38 -61.54
C ASN A 586 -7.55 -13.06 -62.84
N ILE A 587 -6.58 -12.13 -62.81
CA ILE A 587 -5.81 -11.75 -63.99
C ILE A 587 -4.86 -12.88 -64.40
N GLY A 588 -4.09 -13.46 -63.48
CA GLY A 588 -3.19 -14.58 -63.77
C GLY A 588 -3.92 -15.74 -64.46
N GLY A 589 -5.06 -16.17 -63.91
CA GLY A 589 -5.87 -17.24 -64.53
C GLY A 589 -6.42 -16.88 -65.92
N ARG A 590 -6.59 -15.60 -66.24
CA ARG A 590 -6.99 -15.15 -67.59
C ARG A 590 -5.79 -15.11 -68.54
N VAL A 591 -4.63 -14.66 -68.09
CA VAL A 591 -3.37 -14.67 -68.88
C VAL A 591 -3.02 -16.11 -69.25
N THR A 592 -3.08 -17.06 -68.31
CA THR A 592 -2.86 -18.49 -68.61
C THR A 592 -3.81 -19.02 -69.68
N ARG A 593 -5.10 -18.66 -69.62
CA ARG A 593 -6.07 -19.04 -70.67
C ARG A 593 -5.76 -18.40 -72.03
N ALA A 594 -5.26 -17.18 -72.04
CA ALA A 594 -4.85 -16.50 -73.27
C ALA A 594 -3.59 -17.12 -73.87
N GLN A 595 -2.60 -17.50 -73.05
CA GLN A 595 -1.41 -18.25 -73.46
C GLN A 595 -1.81 -19.54 -74.20
N GLN A 596 -2.71 -20.34 -73.61
CA GLN A 596 -3.23 -21.56 -74.25
C GLN A 596 -3.92 -21.31 -75.60
N LEU A 597 -4.57 -20.15 -75.78
CA LEU A 597 -5.19 -19.80 -77.06
C LEU A 597 -4.14 -19.40 -78.09
N VAL A 598 -3.11 -18.64 -77.70
CA VAL A 598 -2.01 -18.25 -78.58
C VAL A 598 -1.16 -19.45 -78.98
N GLU A 599 -0.93 -20.42 -78.09
CA GLU A 599 -0.28 -21.69 -78.43
C GLU A 599 -1.05 -22.46 -79.53
N ARG A 600 -2.38 -22.47 -79.48
CA ARG A 600 -3.18 -23.06 -80.57
C ARG A 600 -3.04 -22.32 -81.89
N VAL A 601 -2.90 -20.99 -81.84
CA VAL A 601 -2.61 -20.17 -83.03
C VAL A 601 -1.24 -20.54 -83.60
N LEU A 602 -0.22 -20.72 -82.74
CA LEU A 602 1.12 -21.14 -83.15
C LEU A 602 1.09 -22.50 -83.87
N VAL A 603 0.42 -23.50 -83.28
CA VAL A 603 0.26 -24.83 -83.90
C VAL A 603 -0.46 -24.73 -85.24
N ALA A 604 -1.57 -24.00 -85.30
CA ALA A 604 -2.32 -23.83 -86.55
C ALA A 604 -1.53 -23.08 -87.63
N ALA A 605 -0.64 -22.17 -87.24
CA ALA A 605 0.25 -21.48 -88.18
C ALA A 605 1.26 -22.45 -88.78
N ALA A 606 1.89 -23.29 -87.96
CA ALA A 606 2.82 -24.31 -88.41
C ALA A 606 2.13 -25.33 -89.34
N GLU A 607 0.93 -25.81 -88.99
CA GLU A 607 0.16 -26.73 -89.85
C GLU A 607 -0.21 -26.10 -91.20
N ALA A 608 -0.56 -24.81 -91.22
CA ALA A 608 -0.93 -24.12 -92.45
C ALA A 608 0.28 -23.87 -93.37
N GLU A 609 1.47 -23.64 -92.80
CA GLU A 609 2.71 -23.55 -93.56
C GLU A 609 3.13 -24.88 -94.15
N VAL A 610 3.11 -25.96 -93.35
CA VAL A 610 3.40 -27.31 -93.84
C VAL A 610 2.47 -27.69 -94.99
N ALA A 611 1.16 -27.40 -94.87
CA ALA A 611 0.21 -27.68 -95.94
C ALA A 611 0.49 -26.88 -97.22
N LEU A 612 0.97 -25.63 -97.10
CA LEU A 612 1.38 -24.83 -98.26
C LEU A 612 2.65 -25.40 -98.90
N ASP A 613 3.64 -25.77 -98.10
CA ASP A 613 4.89 -26.37 -98.59
C ASP A 613 4.64 -27.71 -99.29
N GLU A 614 3.76 -28.55 -98.76
CA GLU A 614 3.33 -29.80 -99.39
C GLU A 614 2.60 -29.57 -100.70
N ALA A 615 1.70 -28.57 -100.76
CA ALA A 615 1.01 -28.21 -102.00
C ALA A 615 1.99 -27.71 -103.08
N MET A 616 2.96 -26.87 -102.70
CA MET A 616 4.03 -26.41 -103.59
C MET A 616 4.92 -27.56 -104.06
N ARG A 617 5.29 -28.49 -103.16
CA ARG A 617 6.07 -29.67 -103.50
C ARG A 617 5.32 -30.54 -104.51
N GLY A 618 4.05 -30.83 -104.26
CA GLY A 618 3.19 -31.58 -105.19
C GLY A 618 3.11 -30.91 -106.57
N ALA A 619 2.99 -29.58 -106.63
CA ALA A 619 3.01 -28.83 -107.89
C ALA A 619 4.35 -28.94 -108.64
N ARG A 620 5.49 -28.92 -107.92
CA ARG A 620 6.82 -29.08 -108.52
C ARG A 620 7.03 -30.49 -109.05
N GLU A 621 6.64 -31.51 -108.29
CA GLU A 621 6.70 -32.92 -108.71
C GLU A 621 5.82 -33.19 -109.95
N ALA A 622 4.61 -32.62 -109.96
CA ALA A 622 3.71 -32.65 -111.10
C ALA A 622 4.34 -32.01 -112.35
N SER A 623 4.97 -30.85 -112.20
CA SER A 623 5.64 -30.13 -113.29
C SER A 623 6.83 -30.91 -113.83
N ALA A 624 7.67 -31.47 -112.94
CA ALA A 624 8.80 -32.31 -113.33
C ALA A 624 8.35 -33.56 -114.10
N SER A 625 7.26 -34.20 -113.65
CA SER A 625 6.67 -35.37 -114.32
C SER A 625 6.13 -35.04 -115.72
N ARG A 626 5.72 -33.79 -115.99
CA ARG A 626 5.26 -33.35 -117.32
C ARG A 626 6.41 -33.05 -118.28
N ARG A 627 7.51 -32.48 -117.76
CA ARG A 627 8.70 -32.13 -118.56
C ARG A 627 9.56 -33.34 -118.90
N CYS A 628 9.61 -34.33 -118.01
CA CYS A 628 10.31 -35.57 -118.25
C CYS A 628 9.42 -36.52 -119.05
N THR A 629 9.78 -36.80 -120.30
CA THR A 629 9.16 -37.92 -121.01
C THR A 629 9.47 -39.20 -120.22
N PRO A 630 8.48 -40.02 -119.83
CA PRO A 630 8.76 -41.26 -119.11
C PRO A 630 9.78 -42.09 -119.86
N LEU A 631 10.81 -42.61 -119.18
CA LEU A 631 11.90 -43.37 -119.80
C LEU A 631 11.35 -44.51 -120.69
N TYR A 632 10.24 -45.13 -120.29
CA TYR A 632 9.56 -46.16 -121.09
C TYR A 632 9.03 -45.65 -122.44
N ARG A 633 8.55 -44.40 -122.55
CA ARG A 633 8.14 -43.77 -123.82
C ARG A 633 9.34 -43.33 -124.65
N GLN A 634 10.42 -42.89 -124.01
CA GLN A 634 11.68 -42.62 -124.72
C GLN A 634 12.28 -43.91 -125.28
N LEU A 635 12.24 -45.00 -124.51
CA LEU A 635 12.66 -46.34 -124.94
C LEU A 635 11.74 -46.91 -126.02
N TRP A 636 10.41 -46.79 -125.91
CA TRP A 636 9.47 -47.21 -126.95
C TRP A 636 9.61 -46.40 -128.25
N GLY A 637 9.88 -45.10 -128.15
CA GLY A 637 10.18 -44.26 -129.31
C GLY A 637 11.51 -44.58 -130.00
N GLN A 638 12.43 -45.25 -129.29
CA GLN A 638 13.66 -45.79 -129.88
C GLN A 638 13.42 -47.19 -130.47
N VAL A 639 12.65 -48.05 -129.80
CA VAL A 639 12.27 -49.39 -130.33
C VAL A 639 11.43 -49.28 -131.60
N GLY A 640 10.47 -48.34 -131.65
CA GLY A 640 9.66 -48.07 -132.84
C GLY A 640 10.38 -47.33 -133.97
N ARG A 641 11.63 -46.88 -133.77
CA ARG A 641 12.52 -46.37 -134.83
C ARG A 641 13.50 -47.46 -135.32
N ALA A 642 13.60 -48.57 -134.61
CA ALA A 642 14.46 -49.72 -134.93
C ALA A 642 13.70 -50.86 -135.63
N TRP A 643 12.40 -50.69 -135.87
CA TRP A 643 11.57 -51.40 -136.84
C TRP A 643 11.19 -50.43 -137.95
#